data_AF-A0A2W4LZN7-F1
#
_entry.id   AF-A0A2W4LZN7-F1
#
_cell.length_a   1.000
_cell.length_b   1.000
_cell.length_c   1.000
_cell.angle_alpha   90.00
_cell.angle_beta   90.00
_cell.angle_gamma   90.00
#
_symmetry.space_group_name_H-M   'P 1'
#
loop_
_entity.id
_entity.type
_entity.pdbx_description
1 polymer ?
#
loop_
_entity_poly.entity_id
_entity_poly.type
_entity_poly.pdbx_seq_one_letter_code
_entity_poly.pdbx_strand_id
1 'polypeptide(L)'
;AWLASEPRPRTPTADEEWLLVGSAASFSDRLARELVRLGARAEVVSELPAAPGPNVRLVFAAAPTAADPTGISAVQDLVRTIQSLVGEPRALYVVTFGAQRVLAEDRPVPAQSALSGVGRVLMTERPELECHIVDLSRAPEQDVAFVAELLHGADLEEEIAVRARGLHVRRLERWAPPAAPTTRDTAPTAPEPSARATAYLRAWHAITRVAQLRAGACILVHGAGTELGRACVDVARLHGVRVVATAGDAVDREALLELGAELALSDETLDFVDDVEHTLGRSSLDAVLAVTGDSAALAAVGLLKPHGRLVSLCPPEHPARFSLGAATCAIALMVIDFERFTKSEPDEFERLRRELLVAAEGGALRLSTAAANELAASPEREAPNAQPAPAAGSEPGAAASDSTATPDFGGRPFAENRTYLVTGGLGGFGLATAEWLVERGARTLVLASRRGTPDDDARARIERLRAAGARVECRALDVTDAGSIDALLAFVAAELPPLGGIVHSAMVLDDRAIARLSDGALERVMLPKAFGAFLLHEKTKHLDLDCFVLYSSISAQIGNPNQAAYAAANAFLDGLATLRRSEGRRALSVSWGAIADVGVVARHAATKTHLRSLGIRPMPARAALGALETALASDRAALCVADMDWDRWVQSFPATPWNRLEPLVTRAAESEARTGIRDELLALEAEARAERVRALTCSAVATVLKVDESRLTGSTSLQALGLDSLMAVELQNALEKAVGVAVPSIELLAGGSVDELSARIVQRLLASTTNSATAEQKSDAVDLEAHFLARICVSRPYFDLFDVSLDGDWVEAWAHPVPPNETELDRVSCAEGARHLALVGSCAVSRRCPVPGKVYYPVRTAEYQPIGSEEAPLPRPHGVEVLDKVRVRARCVEFDLRNSRAVAETELWTPDGTLLRALRVEYHVIPEQAFKSLFRRHARDTAEDTGENPYLDPVSLPEVTEKHGVYSVDLGRVEPSQCLGHFRGYPALPVSIMTRQATALVAEAARRRRRLGQKLRVTVLTGRAETYSFAFAGDRVTLHARCLSSRDDGTRALFACDVRSGERRVATFELEVLEQLARDSGIQLVAGQQDSPAKAKLGRTG
;
A
#
# COMPACT_ATOMS: atom_id res chain seq x y z
N ALA A 1 10.65 4.51 -14.57
CA ALA A 1 11.50 3.89 -15.59
C ALA A 1 11.57 2.38 -15.37
N TRP A 2 12.00 1.67 -16.40
CA TRP A 2 12.47 0.29 -16.32
C TRP A 2 13.96 0.30 -16.57
N LEU A 3 14.73 -0.28 -15.67
CA LEU A 3 16.19 -0.31 -15.73
C LEU A 3 16.65 -1.74 -15.96
N ALA A 4 17.63 -1.95 -16.86
CA ALA A 4 18.26 -3.26 -17.01
C ALA A 4 18.92 -3.68 -15.68
N SER A 5 18.82 -4.96 -15.34
CA SER A 5 19.35 -5.52 -14.10
C SER A 5 19.90 -6.92 -14.33
N GLU A 6 20.90 -7.31 -13.54
CA GLU A 6 21.41 -8.68 -13.54
C GLU A 6 20.78 -9.50 -12.40
N PRO A 7 20.39 -10.76 -12.65
CA PRO A 7 19.81 -11.61 -11.62
C PRO A 7 20.84 -11.92 -10.54
N ARG A 8 20.45 -11.74 -9.28
CA ARG A 8 21.28 -12.11 -8.12
C ARG A 8 21.09 -13.60 -7.85
N PRO A 9 22.17 -14.42 -7.82
CA PRO A 9 22.03 -15.85 -7.65
C PRO A 9 21.50 -16.20 -6.25
N ARG A 10 20.56 -17.15 -6.19
CA ARG A 10 20.01 -17.75 -4.98
C ARG A 10 20.26 -19.26 -5.03
N THR A 11 20.55 -19.87 -3.88
CA THR A 11 20.60 -21.34 -3.78
C THR A 11 19.19 -21.86 -3.49
N PRO A 12 18.58 -22.66 -4.38
CA PRO A 12 17.26 -23.23 -4.16
C PRO A 12 17.27 -24.19 -2.96
N THR A 13 16.19 -24.23 -2.20
CA THR A 13 16.05 -25.20 -1.09
C THR A 13 15.56 -26.55 -1.61
N ALA A 14 16.09 -27.67 -1.07
CA ALA A 14 15.79 -29.02 -1.55
C ALA A 14 14.29 -29.43 -1.45
N ASP A 15 13.53 -28.77 -0.58
CA ASP A 15 12.09 -29.02 -0.35
C ASP A 15 11.18 -27.96 -1.00
N GLU A 16 11.68 -27.15 -1.95
CA GLU A 16 10.91 -26.12 -2.63
C GLU A 16 9.90 -26.72 -3.61
N GLU A 17 8.64 -26.31 -3.49
CA GLU A 17 7.51 -26.77 -4.32
C GLU A 17 6.87 -25.59 -5.04
N TRP A 18 6.60 -25.74 -6.33
CA TRP A 18 6.02 -24.72 -7.20
C TRP A 18 4.62 -25.13 -7.64
N LEU A 19 3.60 -24.35 -7.27
CA LEU A 19 2.24 -24.54 -7.77
C LEU A 19 1.89 -23.44 -8.75
N LEU A 20 1.54 -23.83 -9.96
CA LEU A 20 1.15 -22.93 -11.04
C LEU A 20 -0.37 -22.97 -11.20
N VAL A 21 -1.01 -21.80 -11.15
CA VAL A 21 -2.46 -21.65 -11.20
C VAL A 21 -2.86 -20.50 -12.14
N GLY A 22 -4.06 -20.58 -12.70
CA GLY A 22 -4.63 -19.55 -13.58
C GLY A 22 -4.92 -20.06 -14.98
N SER A 23 -5.42 -19.17 -15.84
CA SER A 23 -5.96 -19.53 -17.16
C SER A 23 -4.91 -19.67 -18.27
N ALA A 24 -3.63 -19.36 -18.01
CA ALA A 24 -2.55 -19.44 -19.00
C ALA A 24 -1.96 -20.85 -19.14
N ALA A 25 -2.78 -21.86 -19.45
CA ALA A 25 -2.40 -23.28 -19.41
C ALA A 25 -1.13 -23.63 -20.21
N SER A 26 -1.01 -23.15 -21.47
CA SER A 26 0.18 -23.39 -22.32
C SER A 26 1.48 -22.89 -21.67
N PHE A 27 1.44 -21.71 -21.06
CA PHE A 27 2.58 -21.13 -20.37
C PHE A 27 2.91 -21.90 -19.08
N SER A 28 1.90 -22.13 -18.24
CA SER A 28 2.05 -22.86 -16.98
C SER A 28 2.61 -24.27 -17.19
N ASP A 29 2.11 -25.00 -18.19
CA ASP A 29 2.59 -26.36 -18.51
C ASP A 29 4.07 -26.37 -18.93
N ARG A 30 4.51 -25.38 -19.72
CA ARG A 30 5.91 -25.25 -20.13
C ARG A 30 6.78 -24.85 -18.94
N LEU A 31 6.35 -23.88 -18.15
CA LEU A 31 7.09 -23.40 -16.98
C LEU A 31 7.27 -24.52 -15.95
N ALA A 32 6.24 -25.31 -15.68
CA ALA A 32 6.32 -26.48 -14.80
C ALA A 32 7.37 -27.49 -15.30
N ARG A 33 7.39 -27.79 -16.60
CA ARG A 33 8.38 -28.70 -17.20
C ARG A 33 9.81 -28.19 -17.06
N GLU A 34 10.05 -26.91 -17.32
CA GLU A 34 11.39 -26.32 -17.18
C GLU A 34 11.83 -26.25 -15.70
N LEU A 35 10.93 -25.94 -14.77
CA LEU A 35 11.22 -26.00 -13.32
C LEU A 35 11.59 -27.41 -12.87
N VAL A 36 10.87 -28.44 -13.35
CA VAL A 36 11.21 -29.86 -13.08
C VAL A 36 12.57 -30.23 -13.68
N ARG A 37 12.90 -29.74 -14.88
CA ARG A 37 14.21 -29.94 -15.51
C ARG A 37 15.35 -29.34 -14.69
N LEU A 38 15.11 -28.22 -14.01
CA LEU A 38 16.06 -27.57 -13.10
C LEU A 38 16.15 -28.25 -11.72
N GLY A 39 15.34 -29.28 -11.47
CA GLY A 39 15.35 -30.06 -10.23
C GLY A 39 14.33 -29.64 -9.17
N ALA A 40 13.41 -28.72 -9.48
CA ALA A 40 12.33 -28.33 -8.59
C ALA A 40 11.14 -29.32 -8.65
N ARG A 41 10.30 -29.34 -7.62
CA ARG A 41 8.95 -29.93 -7.71
C ARG A 41 8.00 -28.87 -8.24
N ALA A 42 7.38 -29.11 -9.40
CA ALA A 42 6.44 -28.15 -9.99
C ALA A 42 5.22 -28.86 -10.56
N GLU A 43 4.03 -28.32 -10.30
CA GLU A 43 2.75 -28.83 -10.78
C GLU A 43 1.81 -27.71 -11.20
N VAL A 44 1.06 -27.93 -12.27
CA VAL A 44 -0.06 -27.06 -12.68
C VAL A 44 -1.33 -27.57 -12.03
N VAL A 45 -1.97 -26.73 -11.22
CA VAL A 45 -3.15 -27.09 -10.44
C VAL A 45 -4.36 -26.25 -10.85
N SER A 46 -5.53 -26.90 -10.91
CA SER A 46 -6.81 -26.21 -11.15
C SER A 46 -7.36 -25.57 -9.88
N GLU A 47 -7.06 -26.14 -8.71
CA GLU A 47 -7.45 -25.64 -7.39
C GLU A 47 -6.25 -25.74 -6.44
N LEU A 48 -6.06 -24.72 -5.61
CA LEU A 48 -4.99 -24.71 -4.63
C LEU A 48 -5.32 -25.60 -3.43
N PRO A 49 -4.31 -26.24 -2.80
CA PRO A 49 -4.53 -26.89 -1.52
C PRO A 49 -4.98 -25.86 -0.47
N ALA A 50 -5.88 -26.26 0.43
CA ALA A 50 -6.48 -25.35 1.41
C ALA A 50 -5.42 -24.66 2.31
N ALA A 51 -4.31 -25.33 2.59
CA ALA A 51 -3.19 -24.79 3.35
C ALA A 51 -1.87 -25.22 2.68
N PRO A 52 -1.36 -24.45 1.69
CA PRO A 52 -0.04 -24.73 1.13
C PRO A 52 1.02 -24.59 2.23
N GLY A 53 2.01 -25.49 2.21
CA GLY A 53 3.09 -25.47 3.20
C GLY A 53 4.01 -24.25 3.05
N PRO A 54 4.84 -23.94 4.07
CA PRO A 54 5.71 -22.76 4.09
C PRO A 54 6.83 -22.78 3.04
N ASN A 55 7.05 -23.91 2.36
CA ASN A 55 8.03 -24.05 1.28
C ASN A 55 7.41 -23.92 -0.13
N VAL A 56 6.10 -23.70 -0.21
CA VAL A 56 5.38 -23.57 -1.49
C VAL A 56 5.57 -22.18 -2.07
N ARG A 57 5.91 -22.11 -3.35
CA ARG A 57 5.92 -20.90 -4.18
C ARG A 57 4.79 -20.97 -5.19
N LEU A 58 4.00 -19.91 -5.27
CA LEU A 58 2.81 -19.86 -6.12
C LEU A 58 3.08 -19.01 -7.35
N VAL A 59 2.70 -19.49 -8.51
CA VAL A 59 2.70 -18.70 -9.75
C VAL A 59 1.25 -18.56 -10.21
N PHE A 60 0.75 -17.33 -10.22
CA PHE A 60 -0.52 -16.98 -10.84
C PHE A 60 -0.27 -16.41 -12.23
N ALA A 61 -0.79 -17.05 -13.28
CA ALA A 61 -0.70 -16.58 -14.66
C ALA A 61 -2.05 -16.68 -15.37
N ALA A 62 -2.55 -15.54 -15.87
CA ALA A 62 -3.80 -15.47 -16.61
C ALA A 62 -3.57 -14.91 -18.01
N ALA A 63 -3.96 -15.64 -19.05
CA ALA A 63 -3.80 -15.18 -20.43
C ALA A 63 -4.81 -14.06 -20.74
N PRO A 64 -4.43 -13.02 -21.50
CA PRO A 64 -5.39 -12.03 -21.96
C PRO A 64 -6.40 -12.69 -22.92
N THR A 65 -7.66 -12.29 -22.84
CA THR A 65 -8.71 -12.81 -23.74
C THR A 65 -9.44 -11.65 -24.41
N ALA A 66 -9.85 -11.83 -25.67
CA ALA A 66 -10.66 -10.83 -26.37
C ALA A 66 -12.04 -10.61 -25.72
N ALA A 67 -12.54 -11.62 -25.00
CA ALA A 67 -13.82 -11.55 -24.27
C ALA A 67 -13.74 -10.71 -22.99
N ASP A 68 -12.55 -10.56 -22.40
CA ASP A 68 -12.30 -9.71 -21.23
C ASP A 68 -11.20 -8.67 -21.54
N PRO A 69 -11.52 -7.63 -22.33
CA PRO A 69 -10.56 -6.62 -22.74
C PRO A 69 -10.03 -5.78 -21.56
N THR A 70 -10.65 -5.89 -20.39
CA THR A 70 -10.30 -5.17 -19.17
C THR A 70 -9.53 -5.99 -18.13
N GLY A 71 -9.45 -7.31 -18.30
CA GLY A 71 -8.85 -8.21 -17.32
C GLY A 71 -9.66 -8.36 -16.02
N ILE A 72 -10.95 -8.02 -16.03
CA ILE A 72 -11.81 -8.10 -14.82
C ILE A 72 -11.90 -9.55 -14.32
N SER A 73 -12.09 -10.51 -15.22
CA SER A 73 -12.17 -11.93 -14.87
C SER A 73 -10.84 -12.44 -14.35
N ALA A 74 -9.72 -12.04 -14.97
CA ALA A 74 -8.39 -12.40 -14.48
C ALA A 74 -8.10 -11.82 -13.07
N VAL A 75 -8.55 -10.59 -12.80
CA VAL A 75 -8.44 -9.95 -11.48
C VAL A 75 -9.34 -10.65 -10.46
N GLN A 76 -10.56 -11.06 -10.84
CA GLN A 76 -11.44 -11.87 -9.98
C GLN A 76 -10.80 -13.22 -9.64
N ASP A 77 -10.22 -13.90 -10.64
CA ASP A 77 -9.50 -15.16 -10.43
C ASP A 77 -8.33 -14.98 -9.47
N LEU A 78 -7.48 -13.96 -9.66
CA LEU A 78 -6.38 -13.66 -8.74
C LEU A 78 -6.89 -13.40 -7.32
N VAL A 79 -7.94 -12.60 -7.15
CA VAL A 79 -8.53 -12.31 -5.84
C VAL A 79 -9.08 -13.57 -5.18
N ARG A 80 -9.78 -14.43 -5.93
CA ARG A 80 -10.29 -15.71 -5.42
C ARG A 80 -9.16 -16.66 -5.04
N THR A 81 -8.12 -16.74 -5.85
CA THR A 81 -6.88 -17.48 -5.54
C THR A 81 -6.32 -16.99 -4.21
N ILE A 82 -6.13 -15.68 -4.02
CA ILE A 82 -5.62 -15.11 -2.77
C ILE A 82 -6.54 -15.38 -1.57
N GLN A 83 -7.86 -15.30 -1.76
CA GLN A 83 -8.85 -15.55 -0.70
C GLN A 83 -8.92 -17.03 -0.27
N SER A 84 -8.57 -17.95 -1.18
CA SER A 84 -8.53 -19.39 -0.90
C SER A 84 -7.29 -19.81 -0.10
N LEU A 85 -6.27 -18.95 -0.02
CA LEU A 85 -5.04 -19.23 0.73
C LEU A 85 -5.29 -19.08 2.25
N VAL A 86 -5.38 -20.21 2.95
CA VAL A 86 -5.45 -20.27 4.42
C VAL A 86 -4.05 -20.47 5.05
N GLY A 87 -3.04 -20.84 4.24
CA GLY A 87 -1.62 -21.00 4.64
C GLY A 87 -0.72 -19.82 4.22
N GLU A 88 0.56 -19.92 4.60
CA GLU A 88 1.60 -18.93 4.29
C GLU A 88 2.57 -19.52 3.24
N PRO A 89 2.23 -19.50 1.94
CA PRO A 89 3.21 -19.83 0.91
C PRO A 89 4.38 -18.85 1.01
N ARG A 90 5.57 -19.31 0.66
CA ARG A 90 6.80 -18.52 0.74
C ARG A 90 6.76 -17.28 -0.14
N ALA A 91 6.20 -17.41 -1.34
CA ALA A 91 6.12 -16.33 -2.31
C ALA A 91 4.95 -16.52 -3.27
N LEU A 92 4.37 -15.40 -3.74
CA LEU A 92 3.37 -15.37 -4.80
C LEU A 92 3.88 -14.53 -5.99
N TYR A 93 4.06 -15.16 -7.13
CA TYR A 93 4.43 -14.55 -8.39
C TYR A 93 3.18 -14.30 -9.25
N VAL A 94 2.82 -13.03 -9.44
CA VAL A 94 1.79 -12.61 -10.39
C VAL A 94 2.46 -12.37 -11.74
N VAL A 95 2.30 -13.34 -12.64
CA VAL A 95 2.86 -13.28 -14.00
C VAL A 95 1.88 -12.58 -14.93
N THR A 96 2.38 -11.56 -15.64
CA THR A 96 1.62 -10.82 -16.64
C THR A 96 2.26 -10.88 -18.00
N PHE A 97 1.47 -10.70 -19.07
CA PHE A 97 1.93 -10.82 -20.46
C PHE A 97 1.82 -9.49 -21.20
N GLY A 98 2.95 -8.78 -21.34
CA GLY A 98 3.02 -7.48 -21.97
C GLY A 98 2.21 -6.41 -21.23
N ALA A 99 2.08 -6.49 -19.90
CA ALA A 99 1.32 -5.53 -19.11
C ALA A 99 1.91 -4.13 -19.14
N GLN A 100 3.23 -4.01 -19.32
CA GLN A 100 3.93 -2.73 -19.26
C GLN A 100 4.82 -2.51 -20.47
N ARG A 101 4.97 -1.25 -20.85
CA ARG A 101 5.96 -0.82 -21.84
C ARG A 101 7.31 -0.72 -21.15
N VAL A 102 8.17 -1.71 -21.36
CA VAL A 102 9.53 -1.78 -20.84
C VAL A 102 10.48 -1.23 -21.90
N LEU A 103 10.30 -1.68 -23.14
CA LEU A 103 11.06 -1.25 -24.31
C LEU A 103 10.25 -0.33 -25.23
N ALA A 104 10.93 0.33 -26.16
CA ALA A 104 10.27 1.28 -27.06
C ALA A 104 9.26 0.57 -27.99
N GLU A 105 9.62 -0.64 -28.42
CA GLU A 105 8.88 -1.55 -29.30
C GLU A 105 7.71 -2.26 -28.61
N ASP A 106 7.65 -2.27 -27.28
CA ASP A 106 6.60 -2.96 -26.54
C ASP A 106 5.23 -2.33 -26.83
N ARG A 107 4.27 -3.19 -27.16
CA ARG A 107 2.84 -2.85 -27.26
C ARG A 107 2.11 -3.40 -26.03
N PRO A 108 1.73 -2.56 -25.06
CA PRO A 108 1.11 -3.04 -23.81
C PRO A 108 -0.26 -3.67 -24.02
N VAL A 109 -0.60 -4.62 -23.15
CA VAL A 109 -1.92 -5.25 -23.04
C VAL A 109 -2.61 -4.69 -21.78
N PRO A 110 -3.53 -3.71 -21.91
CA PRO A 110 -4.09 -3.01 -20.74
C PRO A 110 -4.79 -3.93 -19.72
N ALA A 111 -5.43 -5.00 -20.20
CA ALA A 111 -6.04 -6.02 -19.34
C ALA A 111 -5.04 -6.64 -18.35
N GLN A 112 -3.80 -6.83 -18.78
CA GLN A 112 -2.72 -7.40 -17.95
C GLN A 112 -2.17 -6.37 -16.95
N SER A 113 -2.18 -5.08 -17.29
CA SER A 113 -1.82 -4.00 -16.36
C SER A 113 -2.71 -3.99 -15.11
N ALA A 114 -3.98 -4.41 -15.22
CA ALA A 114 -4.89 -4.50 -14.08
C ALA A 114 -4.40 -5.46 -12.98
N LEU A 115 -3.80 -6.59 -13.35
CA LEU A 115 -3.21 -7.56 -12.42
C LEU A 115 -2.03 -6.95 -11.65
N SER A 116 -1.18 -6.16 -12.31
CA SER A 116 -0.09 -5.44 -11.64
C SER A 116 -0.61 -4.45 -10.58
N GLY A 117 -1.79 -3.85 -10.82
CA GLY A 117 -2.47 -3.00 -9.84
C GLY A 117 -2.86 -3.74 -8.56
N VAL A 118 -3.40 -4.96 -8.69
CA VAL A 118 -3.72 -5.82 -7.53
C VAL A 118 -2.44 -6.26 -6.82
N GLY A 119 -1.42 -6.71 -7.55
CA GLY A 119 -0.16 -7.19 -6.98
C GLY A 119 0.51 -6.12 -6.09
N ARG A 120 0.49 -4.85 -6.49
CA ARG A 120 1.02 -3.74 -5.69
C ARG A 120 0.24 -3.50 -4.39
N VAL A 121 -1.09 -3.65 -4.41
CA VAL A 121 -1.89 -3.56 -3.18
C VAL A 121 -1.60 -4.76 -2.28
N LEU A 122 -1.42 -5.94 -2.86
CA LEU A 122 -1.09 -7.16 -2.12
C LEU A 122 0.22 -7.02 -1.34
N MET A 123 1.25 -6.37 -1.91
CA MET A 123 2.53 -6.09 -1.23
C MET A 123 2.37 -5.29 0.08
N THR A 124 1.27 -4.53 0.25
CA THR A 124 0.98 -3.76 1.47
C THR A 124 -0.08 -4.41 2.37
N GLU A 125 -1.06 -5.12 1.80
CA GLU A 125 -2.13 -5.79 2.55
C GLU A 125 -1.71 -7.16 3.10
N ARG A 126 -0.83 -7.87 2.38
CA ARG A 126 -0.37 -9.22 2.68
C ARG A 126 1.16 -9.33 2.44
N PRO A 127 1.99 -8.53 3.13
CA PRO A 127 3.45 -8.54 2.93
C PRO A 127 4.08 -9.92 3.18
N GLU A 128 3.44 -10.77 3.98
CA GLU A 128 3.87 -12.15 4.25
C GLU A 128 3.84 -13.07 3.01
N LEU A 129 3.14 -12.69 1.94
CA LEU A 129 3.09 -13.48 0.70
C LEU A 129 4.27 -13.23 -0.24
N GLU A 130 5.21 -12.33 0.12
CA GLU A 130 6.35 -11.92 -0.72
C GLU A 130 5.91 -11.75 -2.19
N CYS A 131 4.92 -10.89 -2.41
CA CYS A 131 4.31 -10.73 -3.73
C CYS A 131 5.33 -10.17 -4.73
N HIS A 132 5.54 -10.89 -5.85
CA HIS A 132 6.33 -10.43 -6.99
C HIS A 132 5.44 -10.28 -8.22
N ILE A 133 5.64 -9.22 -8.99
CA ILE A 133 5.03 -9.01 -10.31
C ILE A 133 6.10 -9.29 -11.35
N VAL A 134 5.85 -10.25 -12.23
CA VAL A 134 6.76 -10.66 -13.30
C VAL A 134 6.09 -10.39 -14.64
N ASP A 135 6.50 -9.33 -15.33
CA ASP A 135 5.94 -8.98 -16.63
C ASP A 135 6.76 -9.58 -17.78
N LEU A 136 6.17 -10.47 -18.55
CA LEU A 136 6.79 -11.11 -19.71
C LEU A 136 6.44 -10.37 -21.00
N SER A 137 7.08 -10.76 -22.10
CA SER A 137 6.66 -10.35 -23.44
C SER A 137 5.25 -10.91 -23.77
N ARG A 138 4.64 -10.43 -24.85
CA ARG A 138 3.34 -10.95 -25.32
C ARG A 138 3.41 -12.38 -25.87
N ALA A 139 4.61 -12.83 -26.25
CA ALA A 139 4.91 -14.19 -26.71
C ALA A 139 5.80 -14.88 -25.66
N PRO A 140 5.24 -15.19 -24.47
CA PRO A 140 6.03 -15.63 -23.33
C PRO A 140 6.73 -16.98 -23.57
N GLU A 141 6.31 -17.76 -24.56
CA GLU A 141 6.89 -19.06 -24.91
C GLU A 141 8.40 -18.99 -25.18
N GLN A 142 8.88 -17.86 -25.72
CA GLN A 142 10.29 -17.65 -26.04
C GLN A 142 11.16 -17.49 -24.78
N ASP A 143 10.56 -17.02 -23.68
CA ASP A 143 11.26 -16.62 -22.46
C ASP A 143 11.11 -17.67 -21.33
N VAL A 144 10.26 -18.69 -21.49
CA VAL A 144 9.89 -19.63 -20.39
C VAL A 144 11.09 -20.28 -19.71
N ALA A 145 12.09 -20.74 -20.47
CA ALA A 145 13.27 -21.39 -19.90
C ALA A 145 14.08 -20.41 -19.03
N PHE A 146 14.28 -19.19 -19.52
CA PHE A 146 14.97 -18.14 -18.77
C PHE A 146 14.16 -17.71 -17.54
N VAL A 147 12.83 -17.62 -17.65
CA VAL A 147 11.93 -17.35 -16.52
C VAL A 147 12.02 -18.45 -15.46
N ALA A 148 12.08 -19.73 -15.87
CA ALA A 148 12.27 -20.84 -14.93
C ALA A 148 13.60 -20.74 -14.18
N GLU A 149 14.69 -20.43 -14.89
CA GLU A 149 16.02 -20.20 -14.29
C GLU A 149 16.00 -19.05 -13.29
N LEU A 150 15.36 -17.93 -13.64
CA LEU A 150 15.20 -16.76 -12.76
C LEU A 150 14.40 -17.10 -11.50
N LEU A 151 13.21 -17.71 -11.67
CA LEU A 151 12.33 -18.04 -10.55
C LEU A 151 12.97 -19.04 -9.59
N HIS A 152 13.66 -20.05 -10.11
CA HIS A 152 14.30 -21.08 -9.31
C HIS A 152 15.59 -20.58 -8.65
N GLY A 153 16.46 -19.95 -9.43
CA GLY A 153 17.87 -19.71 -9.10
C GLY A 153 18.25 -18.25 -8.82
N ALA A 154 17.32 -17.31 -8.82
CA ALA A 154 17.60 -15.91 -8.51
C ALA A 154 16.77 -15.35 -7.34
N ASP A 155 17.34 -14.35 -6.68
CA ASP A 155 16.65 -13.45 -5.75
C ASP A 155 16.10 -12.27 -6.56
N LEU A 156 14.77 -12.19 -6.65
CA LEU A 156 14.07 -11.26 -7.54
C LEU A 156 13.54 -10.06 -6.77
N GLU A 157 13.55 -8.89 -7.40
CA GLU A 157 12.83 -7.74 -6.87
C GLU A 157 11.30 -7.92 -7.00
N GLU A 158 10.53 -7.06 -6.34
CA GLU A 158 9.08 -7.15 -6.26
C GLU A 158 8.39 -6.87 -7.60
N GLU A 159 9.02 -6.06 -8.47
CA GLU A 159 8.49 -5.73 -9.79
C GLU A 159 9.60 -5.85 -10.84
N ILE A 160 9.55 -6.93 -11.62
CA ILE A 160 10.48 -7.22 -12.70
C ILE A 160 9.75 -7.34 -14.04
N ALA A 161 10.51 -7.17 -15.11
CA ALA A 161 10.08 -7.53 -16.44
C ALA A 161 11.17 -8.29 -17.19
N VAL A 162 10.76 -9.31 -17.94
CA VAL A 162 11.64 -10.12 -18.76
C VAL A 162 11.31 -9.83 -20.22
N ARG A 163 12.34 -9.49 -20.98
CA ARG A 163 12.30 -9.29 -22.43
C ARG A 163 13.49 -10.01 -23.06
N ALA A 164 13.55 -10.07 -24.39
CA ALA A 164 14.74 -10.53 -25.11
C ALA A 164 16.03 -9.83 -24.61
N ARG A 165 15.93 -8.54 -24.21
CA ARG A 165 17.07 -7.77 -23.65
C ARG A 165 17.51 -8.16 -22.25
N GLY A 166 16.93 -9.20 -21.68
CA GLY A 166 17.19 -9.66 -20.33
C GLY A 166 16.21 -9.10 -19.29
N LEU A 167 16.67 -9.10 -18.04
CA LEU A 167 15.90 -8.74 -16.86
C LEU A 167 15.88 -7.21 -16.67
N HIS A 168 14.71 -6.67 -16.35
CA HIS A 168 14.52 -5.26 -16.03
C HIS A 168 13.81 -5.12 -14.69
N VAL A 169 14.17 -4.09 -13.92
CA VAL A 169 13.55 -3.75 -12.63
C VAL A 169 12.86 -2.40 -12.71
N ARG A 170 11.80 -2.24 -11.92
CA ARG A 170 10.98 -1.03 -11.94
C ARG A 170 11.49 0.01 -10.96
N ARG A 171 11.58 1.28 -11.39
CA ARG A 171 11.90 2.43 -10.52
C ARG A 171 10.96 3.60 -10.81
N LEU A 172 10.46 4.26 -9.77
CA LEU A 172 9.76 5.53 -9.90
C LEU A 172 10.77 6.67 -9.77
N GLU A 173 10.68 7.63 -10.68
CA GLU A 173 11.64 8.73 -10.78
C GLU A 173 10.89 10.06 -10.88
N ARG A 174 11.54 11.12 -10.39
CA ARG A 174 11.03 12.48 -10.58
C ARG A 174 11.28 12.88 -12.02
N TRP A 175 10.19 13.15 -12.75
CA TRP A 175 10.27 13.77 -14.06
C TRP A 175 10.26 15.29 -13.91
N ALA A 176 11.32 15.96 -14.36
CA ALA A 176 11.34 17.40 -14.52
C ALA A 176 10.98 17.73 -15.97
N PRO A 177 9.97 18.58 -16.23
CA PRO A 177 9.70 19.02 -17.59
C PRO A 177 10.92 19.78 -18.12
N PRO A 178 11.30 19.58 -19.40
CA PRO A 178 12.31 20.44 -20.01
C PRO A 178 11.84 21.89 -19.89
N ALA A 179 12.77 22.81 -19.58
CA ALA A 179 12.45 24.23 -19.47
C ALA A 179 11.68 24.65 -20.73
N ALA A 180 10.51 25.28 -20.56
CA ALA A 180 9.75 25.82 -21.68
C ALA A 180 10.71 26.63 -22.53
N PRO A 181 10.74 26.45 -23.87
CA PRO A 181 11.62 27.24 -24.71
C PRO A 181 11.30 28.70 -24.43
N THR A 182 12.22 29.37 -23.74
CA THR A 182 12.15 30.82 -23.60
C THR A 182 12.15 31.35 -25.01
N THR A 183 11.15 32.17 -25.34
CA THR A 183 11.08 32.93 -26.59
C THR A 183 12.32 33.80 -26.71
N ARG A 184 13.41 33.20 -27.17
CA ARG A 184 14.59 33.85 -27.70
C ARG A 184 14.65 33.39 -29.13
N ASP A 185 14.52 34.35 -30.04
CA ASP A 185 14.97 34.26 -31.42
C ASP A 185 16.31 33.51 -31.45
N THR A 186 16.24 32.21 -31.75
CA THR A 186 17.39 31.41 -32.11
C THR A 186 17.02 30.79 -33.44
N ALA A 187 17.81 31.16 -34.46
CA ALA A 187 17.64 30.68 -35.81
C ALA A 187 17.57 29.15 -35.83
N PRO A 188 16.76 28.55 -36.72
CA PRO A 188 16.50 27.12 -36.69
C PRO A 188 17.80 26.34 -36.96
N THR A 189 18.24 25.57 -35.96
CA THR A 189 19.11 24.41 -36.20
C THR A 189 18.29 23.37 -36.98
N ALA A 190 18.91 22.75 -37.99
CA ALA A 190 18.25 21.78 -38.85
C ALA A 190 17.55 20.66 -38.03
N PRO A 191 16.32 20.26 -38.39
CA PRO A 191 15.57 19.24 -37.65
C PRO A 191 16.25 17.87 -37.78
N GLU A 192 16.27 17.09 -36.69
CA GLU A 192 16.66 15.68 -36.75
C GLU A 192 15.68 14.89 -37.64
N PRO A 193 16.14 13.87 -38.41
CA PRO A 193 15.27 13.11 -39.29
C PRO A 193 14.19 12.34 -38.51
N SER A 194 12.94 12.35 -38.98
CA SER A 194 11.84 11.57 -38.39
C SER A 194 12.16 10.08 -38.28
N ALA A 195 11.46 9.39 -37.38
CA ALA A 195 11.57 7.94 -37.18
C ALA A 195 11.45 7.17 -38.51
N ARG A 196 10.57 7.63 -39.42
CA ARG A 196 10.40 7.07 -40.76
C ARG A 196 11.61 7.27 -41.65
N ALA A 197 12.14 8.49 -41.74
CA ALA A 197 13.34 8.77 -42.53
C ALA A 197 14.54 7.93 -42.04
N THR A 198 14.72 7.87 -40.73
CA THR A 198 15.75 7.07 -40.07
C THR A 198 15.60 5.58 -40.35
N ALA A 199 14.37 5.05 -40.33
CA ALA A 199 14.09 3.66 -40.67
C ALA A 199 14.52 3.29 -42.10
N TYR A 200 14.20 4.14 -43.09
CA TYR A 200 14.59 3.89 -44.49
C TYR A 200 16.10 4.02 -44.71
N LEU A 201 16.76 4.98 -44.07
CA LEU A 201 18.22 5.10 -44.12
C LEU A 201 18.93 3.86 -43.55
N ARG A 202 18.42 3.33 -42.42
CA ARG A 202 18.92 2.10 -41.79
C ARG A 202 18.72 0.88 -42.69
N ALA A 203 17.52 0.73 -43.25
CA ALA A 203 17.21 -0.35 -44.18
C ALA A 203 18.10 -0.31 -45.43
N TRP A 204 18.29 0.88 -46.02
CA TRP A 204 19.15 1.07 -47.19
C TRP A 204 20.61 0.74 -46.90
N HIS A 205 21.14 1.20 -45.76
CA HIS A 205 22.49 0.88 -45.32
C HIS A 205 22.66 -0.64 -45.13
N ALA A 206 21.72 -1.28 -44.45
CA ALA A 206 21.76 -2.70 -44.16
C ALA A 206 21.75 -3.55 -45.43
N ILE A 207 20.87 -3.24 -46.39
CA ILE A 207 20.71 -4.03 -47.61
C ILE A 207 21.87 -3.80 -48.58
N THR A 208 22.30 -2.55 -48.77
CA THR A 208 23.27 -2.19 -49.83
C THR A 208 24.73 -2.25 -49.38
N ARG A 209 25.05 -1.83 -48.15
CA ARG A 209 26.44 -1.71 -47.68
C ARG A 209 26.88 -2.87 -46.80
N VAL A 210 25.99 -3.30 -45.91
CA VAL A 210 26.30 -4.34 -44.91
C VAL A 210 26.04 -5.73 -45.49
N ALA A 211 24.79 -6.04 -45.81
CA ALA A 211 24.39 -7.32 -46.38
C ALA A 211 24.84 -7.48 -47.84
N GLN A 212 25.10 -6.37 -48.56
CA GLN A 212 25.54 -6.33 -49.96
C GLN A 212 24.70 -7.24 -50.87
N LEU A 213 23.38 -7.12 -50.72
CA LEU A 213 22.42 -7.98 -51.42
C LEU A 213 22.32 -7.59 -52.90
N ARG A 214 22.23 -8.60 -53.76
CA ARG A 214 22.07 -8.43 -55.20
C ARG A 214 20.64 -8.77 -55.60
N ALA A 215 20.17 -8.22 -56.72
CA ALA A 215 18.90 -8.61 -57.31
C ALA A 215 18.80 -10.14 -57.47
N GLY A 216 17.68 -10.72 -57.07
CA GLY A 216 17.42 -12.16 -57.03
C GLY A 216 17.83 -12.87 -55.74
N ALA A 217 18.53 -12.20 -54.81
CA ALA A 217 18.80 -12.76 -53.48
C ALA A 217 17.48 -12.99 -52.71
N CYS A 218 17.43 -14.03 -51.88
CA CYS A 218 16.30 -14.30 -51.00
C CYS A 218 16.68 -14.02 -49.56
N ILE A 219 15.88 -13.21 -48.86
CA ILE A 219 16.13 -12.85 -47.47
C ILE A 219 14.93 -13.15 -46.59
N LEU A 220 15.21 -13.39 -45.31
CA LEU A 220 14.23 -13.32 -44.24
C LEU A 220 14.35 -11.98 -43.52
N VAL A 221 13.27 -11.21 -43.45
CA VAL A 221 13.16 -10.02 -42.59
C VAL A 221 12.36 -10.42 -41.35
N HIS A 222 13.07 -10.65 -40.25
CA HIS A 222 12.46 -11.07 -38.98
C HIS A 222 12.03 -9.86 -38.16
N GLY A 223 10.79 -9.85 -37.66
CA GLY A 223 10.21 -8.70 -36.95
C GLY A 223 9.75 -7.57 -37.89
N ALA A 224 9.22 -7.95 -39.05
CA ALA A 224 8.86 -7.05 -40.14
C ALA A 224 7.63 -6.16 -39.86
N GLY A 225 6.86 -6.41 -38.80
CA GLY A 225 5.71 -5.58 -38.41
C GLY A 225 6.07 -4.16 -37.96
N THR A 226 7.34 -3.88 -37.66
CA THR A 226 7.85 -2.56 -37.25
C THR A 226 8.03 -1.61 -38.44
N GLU A 227 8.19 -0.30 -38.18
CA GLU A 227 8.46 0.69 -39.24
C GLU A 227 9.78 0.41 -39.98
N LEU A 228 10.83 0.00 -39.25
CA LEU A 228 12.10 -0.44 -39.85
C LEU A 228 11.94 -1.73 -40.65
N GLY A 229 11.14 -2.67 -40.15
CA GLY A 229 10.87 -3.94 -40.83
C GLY A 229 10.16 -3.74 -42.16
N ARG A 230 9.09 -2.92 -42.16
CA ARG A 230 8.40 -2.50 -43.38
C ARG A 230 9.35 -1.76 -44.34
N ALA A 231 10.20 -0.87 -43.84
CA ALA A 231 11.22 -0.21 -44.66
C ALA A 231 12.21 -1.21 -45.28
N CYS A 232 12.61 -2.26 -44.56
CA CYS A 232 13.45 -3.33 -45.10
C CYS A 232 12.76 -4.10 -46.23
N VAL A 233 11.47 -4.42 -46.10
CA VAL A 233 10.70 -5.07 -47.18
C VAL A 233 10.62 -4.17 -48.41
N ASP A 234 10.28 -2.88 -48.23
CA ASP A 234 10.14 -1.93 -49.33
C ASP A 234 11.47 -1.69 -50.07
N VAL A 235 12.57 -1.49 -49.32
CA VAL A 235 13.91 -1.31 -49.89
C VAL A 235 14.41 -2.60 -50.55
N ALA A 236 14.19 -3.76 -49.95
CA ALA A 236 14.59 -5.04 -50.55
C ALA A 236 13.88 -5.27 -51.89
N ARG A 237 12.57 -5.01 -51.94
CA ARG A 237 11.78 -5.06 -53.18
C ARG A 237 12.35 -4.11 -54.25
N LEU A 238 12.69 -2.88 -53.89
CA LEU A 238 13.31 -1.91 -54.82
C LEU A 238 14.61 -2.45 -55.45
N HIS A 239 15.42 -3.15 -54.66
CA HIS A 239 16.67 -3.76 -55.13
C HIS A 239 16.48 -5.13 -55.82
N GLY A 240 15.24 -5.55 -56.06
CA GLY A 240 14.91 -6.83 -56.70
C GLY A 240 15.25 -8.05 -55.82
N VAL A 241 15.31 -7.87 -54.50
CA VAL A 241 15.54 -8.93 -53.51
C VAL A 241 14.19 -9.55 -53.14
N ARG A 242 14.13 -10.88 -53.10
CA ARG A 242 12.97 -11.66 -52.69
C ARG A 242 12.88 -11.71 -51.17
N VAL A 243 11.70 -11.45 -50.61
CA VAL A 243 11.53 -11.27 -49.16
C VAL A 243 10.56 -12.29 -48.60
N VAL A 244 11.01 -13.06 -47.61
CA VAL A 244 10.15 -13.68 -46.61
C VAL A 244 10.13 -12.77 -45.39
N ALA A 245 8.97 -12.52 -44.81
CA ALA A 245 8.81 -11.64 -43.67
C ALA A 245 8.12 -12.39 -42.52
N THR A 246 8.44 -12.03 -41.27
CA THR A 246 7.69 -12.47 -40.10
C THR A 246 7.07 -11.28 -39.38
N ALA A 247 5.85 -11.46 -38.88
CA ALA A 247 5.17 -10.49 -38.02
C ALA A 247 4.11 -11.19 -37.15
N GLY A 248 3.91 -10.68 -35.94
CA GLY A 248 2.99 -11.32 -34.98
C GLY A 248 1.52 -11.10 -35.33
N ASP A 249 1.15 -9.88 -35.71
CA ASP A 249 -0.25 -9.54 -36.00
C ASP A 249 -0.66 -9.95 -37.43
N ALA A 250 -1.87 -10.50 -37.58
CA ALA A 250 -2.42 -10.88 -38.88
C ALA A 250 -2.56 -9.69 -39.85
N VAL A 251 -2.91 -8.51 -39.34
CA VAL A 251 -3.00 -7.26 -40.11
C VAL A 251 -1.61 -6.81 -40.57
N ASP A 252 -0.60 -6.95 -39.71
CA ASP A 252 0.79 -6.64 -40.07
C ASP A 252 1.29 -7.60 -41.17
N ARG A 253 0.96 -8.90 -41.09
CA ARG A 253 1.27 -9.89 -42.14
C ARG A 253 0.61 -9.59 -43.48
N GLU A 254 -0.67 -9.23 -43.48
CA GLU A 254 -1.38 -8.83 -44.70
C GLU A 254 -0.74 -7.60 -45.34
N ALA A 255 -0.41 -6.58 -44.53
CA ALA A 255 0.27 -5.38 -45.01
C ALA A 255 1.67 -5.67 -45.59
N LEU A 256 2.38 -6.68 -45.09
CA LEU A 256 3.69 -7.09 -45.62
C LEU A 256 3.58 -7.76 -46.99
N LEU A 257 2.54 -8.57 -47.20
CA LEU A 257 2.24 -9.15 -48.52
C LEU A 257 1.91 -8.05 -49.54
N GLU A 258 1.09 -7.06 -49.15
CA GLU A 258 0.79 -5.91 -50.00
C GLU A 258 2.04 -5.07 -50.33
N LEU A 259 2.96 -4.95 -49.37
CA LEU A 259 4.22 -4.23 -49.53
C LEU A 259 5.20 -4.94 -50.47
N GLY A 260 5.09 -6.27 -50.59
CA GLY A 260 5.82 -7.08 -51.56
C GLY A 260 6.64 -8.23 -50.99
N ALA A 261 6.35 -8.67 -49.75
CA ALA A 261 6.87 -9.94 -49.26
C ALA A 261 6.21 -11.12 -50.02
N GLU A 262 6.98 -12.14 -50.37
CA GLU A 262 6.48 -13.37 -51.01
C GLU A 262 5.74 -14.26 -50.01
N LEU A 263 6.13 -14.19 -48.74
CA LEU A 263 5.56 -14.97 -47.65
C LEU A 263 5.60 -14.12 -46.37
N ALA A 264 4.50 -14.12 -45.62
CA ALA A 264 4.38 -13.45 -44.33
C ALA A 264 3.95 -14.46 -43.27
N LEU A 265 4.86 -14.78 -42.34
CA LEU A 265 4.69 -15.82 -41.33
C LEU A 265 4.56 -15.23 -39.92
N SER A 266 4.06 -16.03 -38.98
CA SER A 266 4.05 -15.64 -37.55
C SER A 266 5.46 -15.64 -36.98
N ASP A 267 5.85 -14.60 -36.24
CA ASP A 267 7.03 -14.63 -35.35
C ASP A 267 6.67 -14.97 -33.89
N GLU A 268 5.38 -15.24 -33.59
CA GLU A 268 4.93 -15.63 -32.24
C GLU A 268 5.40 -17.03 -31.83
N THR A 269 5.66 -17.91 -32.80
CA THR A 269 6.20 -19.26 -32.59
C THR A 269 7.44 -19.47 -33.45
N LEU A 270 8.22 -20.52 -33.19
CA LEU A 270 9.37 -20.89 -34.03
C LEU A 270 8.97 -21.68 -35.29
N ASP A 271 7.67 -21.92 -35.51
CA ASP A 271 7.16 -22.73 -36.62
C ASP A 271 7.51 -22.12 -37.99
N PHE A 272 7.76 -20.81 -38.05
CA PHE A 272 8.18 -20.14 -39.28
C PHE A 272 9.47 -20.73 -39.86
N VAL A 273 10.36 -21.29 -39.02
CA VAL A 273 11.61 -21.90 -39.51
C VAL A 273 11.28 -23.13 -40.36
N ASP A 274 10.39 -23.99 -39.86
CA ASP A 274 9.93 -25.18 -40.54
C ASP A 274 9.10 -24.82 -41.78
N ASP A 275 8.25 -23.78 -41.68
CA ASP A 275 7.45 -23.28 -42.81
C ASP A 275 8.33 -22.72 -43.93
N VAL A 276 9.42 -22.01 -43.60
CA VAL A 276 10.38 -21.55 -44.61
C VAL A 276 11.16 -22.71 -45.20
N GLU A 277 11.60 -23.66 -44.38
CA GLU A 277 12.29 -24.87 -44.86
C GLU A 277 11.40 -25.68 -45.81
N HIS A 278 10.12 -25.85 -45.48
CA HIS A 278 9.15 -26.57 -46.30
C HIS A 278 8.84 -25.82 -47.61
N THR A 279 8.73 -24.49 -47.54
CA THR A 279 8.31 -23.65 -48.67
C THR A 279 9.45 -23.38 -49.67
N LEU A 280 10.64 -23.07 -49.15
CA LEU A 280 11.79 -22.63 -49.96
C LEU A 280 12.93 -23.66 -50.00
N GLY A 281 12.86 -24.71 -49.17
CA GLY A 281 13.92 -25.71 -49.01
C GLY A 281 14.98 -25.29 -47.99
N ARG A 282 15.82 -26.26 -47.59
CA ARG A 282 17.00 -26.03 -46.74
C ARG A 282 18.03 -25.15 -47.43
N SER A 283 18.73 -24.32 -46.65
CA SER A 283 19.80 -23.44 -47.17
C SER A 283 19.33 -22.57 -48.36
N SER A 284 18.16 -21.94 -48.22
CA SER A 284 17.49 -21.17 -49.26
C SER A 284 17.71 -19.65 -49.14
N LEU A 285 18.17 -19.16 -47.99
CA LEU A 285 18.32 -17.74 -47.70
C LEU A 285 19.76 -17.24 -47.91
N ASP A 286 19.90 -16.09 -48.57
CA ASP A 286 21.17 -15.36 -48.74
C ASP A 286 21.48 -14.49 -47.50
N ALA A 287 20.45 -13.96 -46.83
CA ALA A 287 20.61 -13.25 -45.56
C ALA A 287 19.36 -13.35 -44.66
N VAL A 288 19.59 -13.20 -43.36
CA VAL A 288 18.55 -12.97 -42.36
C VAL A 288 18.77 -11.56 -41.79
N LEU A 289 17.78 -10.69 -41.93
CA LEU A 289 17.76 -9.36 -41.31
C LEU A 289 16.97 -9.45 -40.00
N ALA A 290 17.67 -9.43 -38.88
CA ALA A 290 17.06 -9.37 -37.55
C ALA A 290 16.73 -7.91 -37.23
N VAL A 291 15.46 -7.53 -37.44
CA VAL A 291 14.96 -6.18 -37.17
C VAL A 291 14.75 -5.98 -35.67
N THR A 292 14.26 -7.03 -35.01
CA THR A 292 14.13 -7.14 -33.56
C THR A 292 15.38 -7.80 -32.97
N GLY A 293 15.71 -7.47 -31.71
CA GLY A 293 16.85 -8.05 -30.98
C GLY A 293 16.59 -9.44 -30.41
N ASP A 294 15.48 -10.10 -30.80
CA ASP A 294 15.11 -11.40 -30.27
C ASP A 294 16.03 -12.54 -30.74
N SER A 295 16.05 -13.61 -29.97
CA SER A 295 16.84 -14.81 -30.28
C SER A 295 16.20 -15.69 -31.35
N ALA A 296 14.95 -15.42 -31.76
CA ALA A 296 14.24 -16.23 -32.75
C ALA A 296 14.84 -16.09 -34.16
N ALA A 297 15.40 -14.92 -34.50
CA ALA A 297 16.17 -14.75 -35.74
C ALA A 297 17.38 -15.70 -35.85
N LEU A 298 17.92 -16.18 -34.72
CA LEU A 298 19.02 -17.16 -34.70
C LEU A 298 18.57 -18.55 -35.13
N ALA A 299 17.31 -18.92 -34.89
CA ALA A 299 16.78 -20.22 -35.34
C ALA A 299 16.77 -20.32 -36.87
N ALA A 300 16.62 -19.18 -37.57
CA ALA A 300 16.69 -19.10 -39.02
C ALA A 300 18.11 -19.23 -39.61
N VAL A 301 19.16 -19.26 -38.79
CA VAL A 301 20.55 -19.44 -39.25
C VAL A 301 20.72 -20.76 -40.01
N GLY A 302 19.97 -21.80 -39.64
CA GLY A 302 19.95 -23.09 -40.36
C GLY A 302 19.41 -23.01 -41.79
N LEU A 303 18.68 -21.94 -42.13
CA LEU A 303 18.09 -21.70 -43.44
C LEU A 303 19.04 -20.93 -44.37
N LEU A 304 20.16 -20.42 -43.86
CA LEU A 304 21.15 -19.70 -44.66
C LEU A 304 21.91 -20.63 -45.61
N LYS A 305 22.20 -20.13 -46.81
CA LYS A 305 23.17 -20.71 -47.73
C LYS A 305 24.58 -20.68 -47.12
N PRO A 306 25.51 -21.52 -47.61
CA PRO A 306 26.93 -21.30 -47.33
C PRO A 306 27.33 -19.86 -47.68
N HIS A 307 28.02 -19.16 -46.76
CA HIS A 307 28.33 -17.72 -46.85
C HIS A 307 27.15 -16.75 -46.70
N GLY A 308 25.99 -17.24 -46.25
CA GLY A 308 24.87 -16.40 -45.86
C GLY A 308 25.22 -15.46 -44.70
N ARG A 309 24.46 -14.37 -44.60
CA ARG A 309 24.71 -13.30 -43.62
C ARG A 309 23.57 -13.22 -42.62
N LEU A 310 23.90 -13.16 -41.34
CA LEU A 310 22.97 -12.71 -40.32
C LEU A 310 23.28 -11.25 -40.03
N VAL A 311 22.36 -10.35 -40.36
CA VAL A 311 22.53 -8.91 -40.16
C VAL A 311 21.55 -8.45 -39.08
N SER A 312 22.11 -8.03 -37.95
CA SER A 312 21.35 -7.47 -36.85
C SER A 312 21.26 -5.96 -37.01
N LEU A 313 20.03 -5.47 -37.19
CA LEU A 313 19.72 -4.06 -37.40
C LEU A 313 19.61 -3.28 -36.09
N CYS A 314 19.51 -3.97 -34.97
CA CYS A 314 19.58 -3.43 -33.62
C CYS A 314 20.79 -4.06 -32.93
N PRO A 315 21.56 -3.33 -32.09
CA PRO A 315 22.67 -3.94 -31.37
C PRO A 315 22.15 -5.09 -30.48
N PRO A 316 22.80 -6.27 -30.47
CA PRO A 316 22.39 -7.36 -29.62
C PRO A 316 22.58 -6.98 -28.16
N GLU A 317 21.60 -7.34 -27.34
CA GLU A 317 21.47 -6.81 -25.97
C GLU A 317 22.47 -7.42 -24.98
N HIS A 318 23.16 -8.49 -25.40
CA HIS A 318 24.32 -9.05 -24.72
C HIS A 318 25.40 -9.49 -25.73
N PRO A 319 26.54 -8.78 -25.86
CA PRO A 319 27.60 -9.20 -26.78
C PRO A 319 28.33 -10.50 -26.34
N ALA A 320 28.06 -11.01 -25.13
CA ALA A 320 28.92 -12.00 -24.47
C ALA A 320 28.48 -13.49 -24.56
N ARG A 321 27.38 -13.86 -25.22
CA ARG A 321 26.98 -15.28 -25.35
C ARG A 321 26.37 -15.64 -26.70
N PHE A 322 27.15 -15.50 -27.77
CA PHE A 322 26.84 -16.15 -29.05
C PHE A 322 27.67 -17.43 -29.18
N SER A 323 27.11 -18.57 -28.80
CA SER A 323 27.65 -19.86 -29.23
C SER A 323 26.90 -20.28 -30.49
N LEU A 324 27.49 -19.98 -31.66
CA LEU A 324 27.08 -20.59 -32.93
C LEU A 324 27.48 -22.08 -32.88
N GLY A 325 26.75 -22.87 -32.10
CA GLY A 325 27.03 -24.28 -31.89
C GLY A 325 27.15 -25.01 -33.23
N ALA A 326 28.33 -25.60 -33.49
CA ALA A 326 28.65 -26.53 -34.58
C ALA A 326 28.02 -26.26 -35.97
N ALA A 327 27.71 -25.01 -36.32
CA ALA A 327 27.29 -24.66 -37.67
C ALA A 327 28.54 -24.64 -38.55
N THR A 328 28.80 -25.75 -39.25
CA THR A 328 29.92 -25.97 -40.17
C THR A 328 29.87 -25.13 -41.45
N CYS A 329 29.13 -24.03 -41.46
CA CYS A 329 28.97 -23.14 -42.61
C CYS A 329 29.53 -21.76 -42.24
N ALA A 330 30.42 -21.21 -43.07
CA ALA A 330 31.02 -19.90 -42.87
C ALA A 330 29.94 -18.79 -42.94
N ILE A 331 29.26 -18.51 -41.84
CA ILE A 331 28.21 -17.49 -41.72
C ILE A 331 28.83 -16.22 -41.14
N ALA A 332 28.58 -15.08 -41.79
CA ALA A 332 29.03 -13.78 -41.29
C ALA A 332 27.93 -13.15 -40.44
N LEU A 333 28.23 -12.89 -39.16
CA LEU A 333 27.41 -12.06 -38.29
C LEU A 333 27.83 -10.60 -38.45
N MET A 334 26.87 -9.73 -38.78
CA MET A 334 27.07 -8.30 -38.93
C MET A 334 26.10 -7.55 -38.02
N VAL A 335 26.61 -6.63 -37.21
CA VAL A 335 25.81 -5.80 -36.30
C VAL A 335 25.90 -4.35 -36.76
N ILE A 336 24.74 -3.70 -36.94
CA ILE A 336 24.66 -2.32 -37.40
C ILE A 336 24.40 -1.39 -36.23
N ASP A 337 25.43 -0.65 -35.83
CA ASP A 337 25.31 0.53 -34.96
C ASP A 337 25.17 1.78 -35.84
N PHE A 338 23.93 2.14 -36.16
CA PHE A 338 23.66 3.22 -37.11
C PHE A 338 24.04 4.60 -36.55
N GLU A 339 23.89 4.82 -35.24
CA GLU A 339 24.23 6.09 -34.60
C GLU A 339 25.74 6.32 -34.59
N ARG A 340 26.52 5.27 -34.32
CA ARG A 340 27.97 5.34 -34.46
C ARG A 340 28.39 5.55 -35.90
N PHE A 341 27.74 4.89 -36.86
CA PHE A 341 28.00 5.04 -38.29
C PHE A 341 27.78 6.48 -38.77
N THR A 342 26.69 7.14 -38.39
CA THR A 342 26.44 8.54 -38.82
C THR A 342 27.52 9.50 -38.30
N LYS A 343 28.06 9.23 -37.10
CA LYS A 343 29.15 10.01 -36.49
C LYS A 343 30.53 9.68 -37.07
N SER A 344 30.81 8.41 -37.37
CA SER A 344 32.13 7.97 -37.83
C SER A 344 32.36 8.10 -39.34
N GLU A 345 31.29 7.99 -40.15
CA GLU A 345 31.37 8.02 -41.61
C GLU A 345 30.36 9.02 -42.22
N PRO A 346 30.47 10.31 -41.91
CA PRO A 346 29.48 11.33 -42.32
C PRO A 346 29.36 11.48 -43.84
N ASP A 347 30.47 11.31 -44.59
CA ASP A 347 30.45 11.37 -46.05
C ASP A 347 29.70 10.19 -46.68
N GLU A 348 29.79 8.99 -46.09
CA GLU A 348 29.05 7.81 -46.55
C GLU A 348 27.57 7.90 -46.17
N PHE A 349 27.27 8.39 -44.97
CA PHE A 349 25.90 8.69 -44.55
C PHE A 349 25.22 9.67 -45.51
N GLU A 350 25.90 10.74 -45.90
CA GLU A 350 25.40 11.71 -46.85
C GLU A 350 25.22 11.13 -48.27
N ARG A 351 26.06 10.18 -48.68
CA ARG A 351 25.83 9.40 -49.91
C ARG A 351 24.56 8.56 -49.83
N LEU A 352 24.34 7.84 -48.73
CA LEU A 352 23.12 7.03 -48.51
C LEU A 352 21.86 7.89 -48.51
N ARG A 353 21.90 9.05 -47.84
CA ARG A 353 20.80 10.01 -47.82
C ARG A 353 20.40 10.44 -49.24
N ARG A 354 21.40 10.77 -50.06
CA ARG A 354 21.18 11.19 -51.46
C ARG A 354 20.61 10.07 -52.31
N GLU A 355 21.12 8.85 -52.18
CA GLU A 355 20.59 7.67 -52.89
C GLU A 355 19.10 7.43 -52.54
N LEU A 356 18.76 7.50 -51.26
CA LEU A 356 17.39 7.36 -50.78
C LEU A 356 16.47 8.47 -51.32
N LEU A 357 16.94 9.72 -51.32
CA LEU A 357 16.18 10.87 -51.83
C LEU A 357 15.86 10.70 -53.32
N VAL A 358 16.85 10.28 -54.13
CA VAL A 358 16.66 10.01 -55.56
C VAL A 358 15.63 8.91 -55.80
N ALA A 359 15.66 7.84 -55.00
CA ALA A 359 14.67 6.76 -55.10
C ALA A 359 13.24 7.20 -54.71
N ALA A 360 13.13 8.08 -53.71
CA ALA A 360 11.84 8.65 -53.31
C ALA A 360 11.28 9.65 -54.34
N GLU A 361 12.11 10.55 -54.87
CA GLU A 361 11.73 11.51 -55.93
C GLU A 361 11.32 10.81 -57.22
N GLY A 362 11.98 9.70 -57.57
CA GLY A 362 11.62 8.84 -58.70
C GLY A 362 10.31 8.06 -58.52
N GLY A 363 9.65 8.19 -57.36
CA GLY A 363 8.40 7.49 -57.03
C GLY A 363 8.59 6.00 -56.75
N ALA A 364 9.83 5.53 -56.67
CA ALA A 364 10.16 4.12 -56.44
C ALA A 364 10.04 3.73 -54.96
N LEU A 365 10.12 4.71 -54.05
CA LEU A 365 9.79 4.57 -52.63
C LEU A 365 8.70 5.55 -52.20
N ARG A 366 7.76 5.08 -51.39
CA ARG A 366 6.67 5.93 -50.86
C ARG A 366 7.03 6.49 -49.48
N LEU A 367 7.78 7.58 -49.48
CA LEU A 367 8.00 8.39 -48.28
C LEU A 367 6.86 9.39 -48.07
N SER A 368 6.58 9.75 -46.82
CA SER A 368 5.69 10.87 -46.53
C SER A 368 6.35 12.18 -46.96
N THR A 369 5.55 13.19 -47.30
CA THR A 369 6.07 14.53 -47.65
C THR A 369 6.95 15.12 -46.55
N ALA A 370 6.63 14.86 -45.28
CA ALA A 370 7.44 15.27 -44.14
C ALA A 370 8.82 14.60 -44.14
N ALA A 371 8.87 13.27 -44.26
CA ALA A 371 10.13 12.52 -44.28
C ALA A 371 10.99 12.87 -45.51
N ALA A 372 10.39 13.10 -46.67
CA ALA A 372 11.09 13.54 -47.87
C ALA A 372 11.68 14.95 -47.71
N ASN A 373 10.93 15.89 -47.12
CA ASN A 373 11.40 17.26 -46.86
C ASN A 373 12.53 17.30 -45.84
N GLU A 374 12.44 16.50 -44.78
CA GLU A 374 13.52 16.34 -43.79
C GLU A 374 14.77 15.73 -44.41
N LEU A 375 14.60 14.67 -45.21
CA LEU A 375 15.70 14.07 -45.96
C LEU A 375 16.30 15.02 -46.99
N ALA A 376 15.62 16.07 -47.43
CA ALA A 376 16.13 17.06 -48.39
C ALA A 376 16.90 18.21 -47.70
N ALA A 377 16.59 18.54 -46.44
CA ALA A 377 17.25 19.62 -45.70
C ALA A 377 18.75 19.30 -45.51
N SER A 378 19.65 20.16 -46.00
CA SER A 378 21.11 19.95 -45.88
C SER A 378 21.66 20.58 -44.60
N PRO A 379 22.53 19.91 -43.84
CA PRO A 379 23.26 20.53 -42.74
C PRO A 379 24.47 21.29 -43.31
N GLU A 380 24.43 22.62 -43.33
CA GLU A 380 25.59 23.42 -43.75
C GLU A 380 26.74 23.34 -42.72
N ARG A 381 27.95 23.09 -43.24
CA ARG A 381 29.23 23.06 -42.53
C ARG A 381 29.62 24.45 -42.04
N GLU A 382 29.96 24.59 -40.76
CA GLU A 382 31.01 25.52 -40.34
C GLU A 382 31.60 25.16 -38.96
N ALA A 383 32.92 25.01 -38.94
CA ALA A 383 33.81 25.07 -37.77
C ALA A 383 35.14 25.70 -38.28
N PRO A 384 36.06 26.22 -37.45
CA PRO A 384 36.05 26.36 -35.99
C PRO A 384 36.51 27.74 -35.46
N ASN A 385 36.14 28.10 -34.23
CA ASN A 385 37.14 28.63 -33.29
C ASN A 385 36.79 28.26 -31.84
N ALA A 386 37.80 27.79 -31.13
CA ALA A 386 37.71 27.15 -29.83
C ALA A 386 37.85 28.15 -28.67
N GLN A 387 37.27 27.81 -27.51
CA GLN A 387 38.09 27.45 -26.35
C GLN A 387 37.29 26.65 -25.29
N PRO A 388 37.92 25.68 -24.59
CA PRO A 388 37.24 24.73 -23.71
C PRO A 388 37.28 25.16 -22.23
N ALA A 389 36.19 24.90 -21.50
CA ALA A 389 36.15 24.96 -20.03
C ALA A 389 36.34 23.55 -19.43
N PRO A 390 36.93 23.43 -18.22
CA PRO A 390 37.61 22.22 -17.78
C PRO A 390 36.67 21.14 -17.22
N ALA A 391 37.16 19.91 -17.30
CA ALA A 391 36.52 18.69 -16.83
C ALA A 391 36.61 18.52 -15.29
N ALA A 392 35.50 18.09 -14.72
CA ALA A 392 35.36 17.26 -13.52
C ALA A 392 34.03 16.50 -13.74
N GLY A 393 33.88 15.18 -13.69
CA GLY A 393 34.67 14.12 -13.09
C GLY A 393 33.76 13.31 -12.17
N SER A 394 32.86 12.45 -12.70
CA SER A 394 32.25 11.26 -12.07
C SER A 394 31.16 10.59 -12.95
N GLU A 395 31.52 9.41 -13.51
CA GLU A 395 30.77 8.12 -13.60
C GLU A 395 29.37 7.97 -14.28
N PRO A 396 29.02 6.72 -14.72
CA PRO A 396 28.35 6.48 -16.02
C PRO A 396 26.85 6.14 -15.96
N GLY A 397 26.17 6.32 -17.10
CA GLY A 397 24.99 5.51 -17.45
C GLY A 397 23.64 6.23 -17.55
N ALA A 398 23.56 7.42 -18.14
CA ALA A 398 22.27 7.99 -18.56
C ALA A 398 21.95 7.55 -20.01
N ALA A 399 20.98 6.66 -20.15
CA ALA A 399 20.39 6.30 -21.43
C ALA A 399 19.90 7.57 -22.16
N ALA A 400 20.31 7.70 -23.42
CA ALA A 400 19.92 8.78 -24.30
C ALA A 400 18.39 8.90 -24.36
N SER A 401 17.87 10.09 -24.08
CA SER A 401 16.48 10.42 -24.33
C SER A 401 16.29 10.66 -25.82
N ASP A 402 15.69 9.69 -26.52
CA ASP A 402 15.13 9.91 -27.85
C ASP A 402 14.02 10.96 -27.75
N SER A 403 14.37 12.20 -28.12
CA SER A 403 13.47 13.34 -28.22
C SER A 403 12.67 13.21 -29.53
N THR A 404 11.53 12.53 -29.50
CA THR A 404 10.56 12.65 -30.59
C THR A 404 10.01 14.07 -30.62
N ALA A 405 10.10 14.74 -31.78
CA ALA A 405 9.68 16.11 -32.03
C ALA A 405 8.42 16.53 -31.27
N THR A 406 8.58 17.54 -30.41
CA THR A 406 7.49 18.23 -29.71
C THR A 406 6.61 18.97 -30.71
N PRO A 407 5.28 18.77 -30.72
CA PRO A 407 4.38 19.69 -31.39
C PRO A 407 4.51 21.07 -30.72
N ASP A 408 4.85 22.09 -31.49
CA ASP A 408 4.85 23.48 -31.04
C ASP A 408 3.41 23.89 -30.65
N PHE A 409 3.18 24.16 -29.36
CA PHE A 409 1.89 24.61 -28.85
C PHE A 409 1.77 26.13 -29.05
N GLY A 410 1.40 26.51 -30.27
CA GLY A 410 0.99 27.88 -30.58
C GLY A 410 -0.19 28.33 -29.72
N GLY A 411 0.09 29.04 -28.61
CA GLY A 411 -0.78 30.03 -27.95
C GLY A 411 -2.11 29.60 -27.31
N ARG A 412 -2.77 28.50 -27.71
CA ARG A 412 -4.02 27.97 -27.10
C ARG A 412 -4.09 26.44 -27.24
N PRO A 413 -4.08 25.64 -26.16
CA PRO A 413 -4.00 24.18 -26.24
C PRO A 413 -5.31 23.49 -26.67
N PHE A 414 -6.45 24.19 -26.66
CA PHE A 414 -7.75 23.64 -27.02
C PHE A 414 -8.43 24.50 -28.09
N ALA A 415 -8.88 23.87 -29.17
CA ALA A 415 -9.51 24.53 -30.30
C ALA A 415 -10.95 24.96 -29.97
N GLU A 416 -11.27 26.22 -30.26
CA GLU A 416 -12.60 26.80 -29.97
C GLU A 416 -13.72 26.15 -30.79
N ASN A 417 -13.40 25.56 -31.94
CA ASN A 417 -14.33 24.90 -32.86
C ASN A 417 -14.42 23.38 -32.66
N ARG A 418 -14.04 22.87 -31.48
CA ARG A 418 -14.14 21.45 -31.12
C ARG A 418 -14.93 21.26 -29.82
N THR A 419 -15.48 20.05 -29.66
CA THR A 419 -16.25 19.64 -28.48
C THR A 419 -15.38 18.81 -27.53
N TYR A 420 -15.44 19.10 -26.23
CA TYR A 420 -14.73 18.33 -25.21
C TYR A 420 -15.69 17.59 -24.28
N LEU A 421 -15.58 16.27 -24.23
CA LEU A 421 -16.38 15.40 -23.38
C LEU A 421 -15.69 15.19 -22.03
N VAL A 422 -16.38 15.49 -20.93
CA VAL A 422 -15.91 15.18 -19.57
C VAL A 422 -16.88 14.19 -18.92
N THR A 423 -16.48 12.91 -18.83
CA THR A 423 -17.26 11.89 -18.12
C THR A 423 -17.03 12.01 -16.63
N GLY A 424 -18.07 11.93 -15.80
CA GLY A 424 -17.99 12.35 -14.39
C GLY A 424 -17.94 13.88 -14.23
N GLY A 425 -18.28 14.64 -15.28
CA GLY A 425 -18.09 16.09 -15.35
C GLY A 425 -19.07 16.94 -14.53
N LEU A 426 -20.10 16.35 -13.93
CA LEU A 426 -21.12 17.07 -13.14
C LEU A 426 -20.79 17.18 -11.65
N GLY A 427 -19.57 16.85 -11.21
CA GLY A 427 -19.18 17.03 -9.81
C GLY A 427 -17.68 16.86 -9.55
N GLY A 428 -17.26 17.26 -8.34
CA GLY A 428 -15.89 17.06 -7.84
C GLY A 428 -14.80 17.61 -8.78
N PHE A 429 -13.78 16.79 -9.04
CA PHE A 429 -12.63 17.15 -9.86
C PHE A 429 -12.94 17.18 -11.36
N GLY A 430 -13.94 16.43 -11.83
CA GLY A 430 -14.40 16.48 -13.22
C GLY A 430 -14.98 17.85 -13.59
N LEU A 431 -15.82 18.42 -12.72
CA LEU A 431 -16.35 19.77 -12.93
C LEU A 431 -15.27 20.86 -12.83
N ALA A 432 -14.29 20.71 -11.93
CA ALA A 432 -13.12 21.60 -11.88
C ALA A 432 -12.28 21.53 -13.17
N THR A 433 -12.21 20.35 -13.79
CA THR A 433 -11.54 20.18 -15.08
C THR A 433 -12.31 20.87 -16.21
N ALA A 434 -13.65 20.82 -16.20
CA ALA A 434 -14.48 21.55 -17.15
C ALA A 434 -14.27 23.07 -17.06
N GLU A 435 -14.18 23.62 -15.85
CA GLU A 435 -13.84 25.03 -15.64
C GLU A 435 -12.48 25.38 -16.24
N TRP A 436 -11.46 24.57 -15.94
CA TRP A 436 -10.12 24.73 -16.50
C TRP A 436 -10.07 24.62 -18.03
N LEU A 437 -10.82 23.69 -18.64
CA LEU A 437 -10.89 23.58 -20.10
C LEU A 437 -11.39 24.88 -20.75
N VAL A 438 -12.42 25.52 -20.18
CA VAL A 438 -12.94 26.80 -20.67
C VAL A 438 -11.91 27.92 -20.51
N GLU A 439 -11.22 27.98 -19.36
CA GLU A 439 -10.12 28.91 -19.11
C GLU A 439 -8.98 28.76 -20.15
N ARG A 440 -8.74 27.54 -20.64
CA ARG A 440 -7.71 27.21 -21.63
C ARG A 440 -8.16 27.28 -23.09
N GLY A 441 -9.40 27.72 -23.34
CA GLY A 441 -9.89 28.03 -24.69
C GLY A 441 -11.02 27.14 -25.18
N ALA A 442 -11.39 26.07 -24.48
CA ALA A 442 -12.54 25.26 -24.88
C ALA A 442 -13.82 26.12 -24.87
N ARG A 443 -14.65 25.99 -25.91
CA ARG A 443 -15.94 26.70 -26.03
C ARG A 443 -17.14 25.79 -26.06
N THR A 444 -16.98 24.51 -26.41
CA THR A 444 -18.08 23.54 -26.37
C THR A 444 -17.73 22.37 -25.47
N LEU A 445 -18.52 22.17 -24.41
CA LEU A 445 -18.34 21.09 -23.44
C LEU A 445 -19.58 20.19 -23.39
N VAL A 446 -19.34 18.88 -23.28
CA VAL A 446 -20.34 17.89 -22.90
C VAL A 446 -19.97 17.34 -21.53
N LEU A 447 -20.76 17.66 -20.52
CA LEU A 447 -20.57 17.17 -19.15
C LEU A 447 -21.49 15.98 -18.92
N ALA A 448 -20.89 14.80 -18.81
CA ALA A 448 -21.59 13.54 -18.80
C ALA A 448 -21.56 12.89 -17.41
N SER A 449 -22.69 12.36 -16.95
CA SER A 449 -22.78 11.49 -15.78
C SER A 449 -23.99 10.58 -15.90
N ARG A 450 -24.07 9.48 -15.13
CA ARG A 450 -25.21 8.55 -15.17
C ARG A 450 -26.58 9.23 -15.00
N ARG A 451 -26.67 10.27 -14.14
CA ARG A 451 -27.93 11.00 -13.90
C ARG A 451 -28.21 12.08 -14.94
N GLY A 452 -27.18 12.59 -15.60
CA GLY A 452 -27.26 13.68 -16.58
C GLY A 452 -27.68 15.05 -16.04
N THR A 453 -28.20 15.13 -14.83
CA THR A 453 -28.65 16.37 -14.19
C THR A 453 -27.63 16.88 -13.16
N PRO A 454 -27.26 18.17 -13.21
CA PRO A 454 -26.42 18.78 -12.18
C PRO A 454 -27.21 18.98 -10.88
N ASP A 455 -26.53 18.85 -9.74
CA ASP A 455 -27.06 19.35 -8.47
C ASP A 455 -26.95 20.89 -8.39
N ASP A 456 -27.40 21.49 -7.29
CA ASP A 456 -27.49 22.95 -7.19
C ASP A 456 -26.11 23.64 -7.22
N ASP A 457 -25.08 23.04 -6.61
CA ASP A 457 -23.70 23.55 -6.68
C ASP A 457 -23.15 23.45 -8.11
N ALA A 458 -23.30 22.28 -8.73
CA ALA A 458 -22.84 22.05 -10.10
C ALA A 458 -23.56 22.98 -11.09
N ARG A 459 -24.85 23.23 -10.90
CA ARG A 459 -25.65 24.13 -11.74
C ARG A 459 -25.13 25.56 -11.66
N ALA A 460 -24.86 26.07 -10.46
CA ALA A 460 -24.31 27.41 -10.26
C ALA A 460 -22.92 27.59 -10.91
N ARG A 461 -22.10 26.54 -10.94
CA ARG A 461 -20.80 26.51 -11.63
C ARG A 461 -20.94 26.44 -13.15
N ILE A 462 -21.85 25.62 -13.65
CA ILE A 462 -22.13 25.48 -15.09
C ILE A 462 -22.69 26.80 -15.66
N GLU A 463 -23.56 27.50 -14.95
CA GLU A 463 -24.05 28.81 -15.39
C GLU A 463 -22.92 29.86 -15.48
N ARG A 464 -21.89 29.78 -14.63
CA ARG A 464 -20.69 30.62 -14.77
C ARG A 464 -19.91 30.32 -16.05
N LEU A 465 -19.82 29.05 -16.45
CA LEU A 465 -19.20 28.67 -17.72
C LEU A 465 -20.00 29.15 -18.92
N ARG A 466 -21.34 29.06 -18.86
CA ARG A 466 -22.23 29.61 -19.90
C ARG A 466 -22.10 31.13 -20.01
N ALA A 467 -22.06 31.83 -18.87
CA ALA A 467 -21.82 33.27 -18.83
C ALA A 467 -20.43 33.67 -19.37
N ALA A 468 -19.42 32.80 -19.26
CA ALA A 468 -18.10 32.96 -19.85
C ALA A 468 -18.05 32.65 -21.37
N GLY A 469 -19.20 32.37 -22.00
CA GLY A 469 -19.32 32.15 -23.44
C GLY A 469 -19.13 30.70 -23.88
N ALA A 470 -19.10 29.74 -22.95
CA ALA A 470 -19.03 28.31 -23.31
C ALA A 470 -20.44 27.72 -23.50
N ARG A 471 -20.63 26.94 -24.57
CA ARG A 471 -21.78 26.05 -24.72
C ARG A 471 -21.54 24.81 -23.87
N VAL A 472 -22.38 24.61 -22.84
CA VAL A 472 -22.27 23.46 -21.93
C VAL A 472 -23.53 22.60 -22.00
N GLU A 473 -23.38 21.37 -22.47
CA GLU A 473 -24.43 20.36 -22.57
C GLU A 473 -24.28 19.34 -21.43
N CYS A 474 -25.29 19.22 -20.56
CA CYS A 474 -25.32 18.19 -19.52
C CYS A 474 -26.08 16.98 -20.04
N ARG A 475 -25.46 15.80 -20.06
CA ARG A 475 -26.06 14.60 -20.66
C ARG A 475 -25.98 13.40 -19.72
N ALA A 476 -27.04 12.61 -19.71
CA ALA A 476 -27.03 11.29 -19.10
C ALA A 476 -26.15 10.39 -19.97
N LEU A 477 -25.15 9.76 -19.36
CA LEU A 477 -24.26 8.81 -20.01
C LEU A 477 -23.88 7.74 -19.00
N ASP A 478 -24.16 6.49 -19.34
CA ASP A 478 -23.47 5.38 -18.71
C ASP A 478 -22.31 4.95 -19.61
N VAL A 479 -21.09 5.20 -19.14
CA VAL A 479 -19.87 4.88 -19.90
C VAL A 479 -19.66 3.37 -20.04
N THR A 480 -20.36 2.54 -19.26
CA THR A 480 -20.28 1.09 -19.38
C THR A 480 -21.25 0.52 -20.40
N ASP A 481 -22.13 1.36 -20.97
CA ASP A 481 -23.08 0.96 -22.01
C ASP A 481 -22.63 1.50 -23.38
N ALA A 482 -22.34 0.58 -24.30
CA ALA A 482 -21.91 0.93 -25.65
C ALA A 482 -23.00 1.72 -26.41
N GLY A 483 -24.28 1.40 -26.19
CA GLY A 483 -25.39 2.11 -26.83
C GLY A 483 -25.51 3.57 -26.36
N SER A 484 -25.29 3.81 -25.06
CA SER A 484 -25.25 5.16 -24.48
C SER A 484 -24.11 6.00 -25.07
N ILE A 485 -22.92 5.42 -25.29
CA ILE A 485 -21.80 6.09 -25.94
C ILE A 485 -22.14 6.40 -27.41
N ASP A 486 -22.68 5.44 -28.15
CA ASP A 486 -23.07 5.62 -29.56
C ASP A 486 -24.10 6.75 -29.71
N ALA A 487 -25.12 6.78 -28.84
CA ALA A 487 -26.12 7.84 -28.83
C ALA A 487 -25.50 9.22 -28.53
N LEU A 488 -24.53 9.28 -27.62
CA LEU A 488 -23.83 10.52 -27.31
C LEU A 488 -22.98 11.01 -28.48
N LEU A 489 -22.23 10.11 -29.13
CA LEU A 489 -21.41 10.45 -30.28
C LEU A 489 -22.26 10.89 -31.48
N ALA A 490 -23.40 10.23 -31.71
CA ALA A 490 -24.37 10.65 -32.72
C ALA A 490 -24.95 12.04 -32.43
N PHE A 491 -25.26 12.34 -31.17
CA PHE A 491 -25.68 13.68 -30.75
C PHE A 491 -24.59 14.72 -31.00
N VAL A 492 -23.34 14.45 -30.63
CA VAL A 492 -22.22 15.37 -30.89
C VAL A 492 -22.07 15.63 -32.38
N ALA A 493 -22.13 14.59 -33.21
CA ALA A 493 -22.01 14.71 -34.66
C ALA A 493 -23.18 15.50 -35.31
N ALA A 494 -24.38 15.43 -34.73
CA ALA A 494 -25.56 16.11 -35.27
C ALA A 494 -25.69 17.58 -34.81
N GLU A 495 -25.34 17.88 -33.56
CA GLU A 495 -25.76 19.13 -32.89
C GLU A 495 -24.60 20.03 -32.44
N LEU A 496 -23.37 19.50 -32.43
CA LEU A 496 -22.19 20.15 -31.88
C LEU A 496 -21.02 20.16 -32.88
N PRO A 497 -19.99 21.00 -32.66
CA PRO A 497 -18.73 20.87 -33.38
C PRO A 497 -18.08 19.49 -33.16
N PRO A 498 -17.17 19.06 -34.05
CA PRO A 498 -16.52 17.76 -33.95
C PRO A 498 -15.88 17.51 -32.59
N LEU A 499 -15.91 16.26 -32.12
CA LEU A 499 -15.27 15.87 -30.87
C LEU A 499 -13.76 16.08 -30.98
N GLY A 500 -13.21 16.97 -30.16
CA GLY A 500 -11.79 17.27 -30.09
C GLY A 500 -11.09 16.68 -28.88
N GLY A 501 -11.81 16.31 -27.83
CA GLY A 501 -11.13 15.67 -26.71
C GLY A 501 -12.04 15.00 -25.70
N ILE A 502 -11.45 14.10 -24.93
CA ILE A 502 -12.12 13.30 -23.92
C ILE A 502 -11.32 13.38 -22.63
N VAL A 503 -11.99 13.70 -21.53
CA VAL A 503 -11.48 13.57 -20.17
C VAL A 503 -12.34 12.55 -19.43
N HIS A 504 -11.74 11.40 -19.14
CA HIS A 504 -12.39 10.32 -18.43
C HIS A 504 -12.14 10.43 -16.91
N SER A 505 -13.07 11.07 -16.21
CA SER A 505 -13.05 11.23 -14.74
C SER A 505 -14.14 10.45 -13.99
N ALA A 506 -14.86 9.55 -14.69
CA ALA A 506 -15.89 8.72 -14.07
C ALA A 506 -15.25 7.71 -13.10
N MET A 507 -15.81 7.61 -11.89
CA MET A 507 -15.35 6.62 -10.91
C MET A 507 -16.43 6.28 -9.89
N VAL A 508 -16.27 5.10 -9.29
CA VAL A 508 -16.96 4.64 -8.09
C VAL A 508 -15.88 4.09 -7.15
N LEU A 509 -16.00 4.38 -5.84
CA LEU A 509 -15.14 3.80 -4.81
C LEU A 509 -15.96 2.80 -3.98
N ASP A 510 -15.36 1.66 -3.70
CA ASP A 510 -15.88 0.60 -2.83
C ASP A 510 -14.68 -0.09 -2.19
N ASP A 511 -13.98 0.66 -1.32
CA ASP A 511 -12.72 0.25 -0.71
C ASP A 511 -12.96 -0.94 0.22
N ARG A 512 -12.26 -2.04 -0.06
CA ARG A 512 -12.35 -3.32 0.64
C ARG A 512 -10.98 -3.98 0.63
N ALA A 513 -10.58 -4.54 1.76
CA ALA A 513 -9.45 -5.47 1.82
C ALA A 513 -9.67 -6.61 0.83
N ILE A 514 -8.59 -7.13 0.23
CA ILE A 514 -8.61 -8.25 -0.72
C ILE A 514 -9.39 -9.45 -0.12
N ALA A 515 -9.25 -9.72 1.18
CA ALA A 515 -9.98 -10.78 1.89
C ALA A 515 -11.52 -10.65 1.90
N ARG A 516 -12.05 -9.45 1.62
CA ARG A 516 -13.50 -9.14 1.62
C ARG A 516 -13.97 -8.56 0.29
N LEU A 517 -13.11 -8.56 -0.72
CA LEU A 517 -13.40 -8.02 -2.03
C LEU A 517 -14.20 -9.06 -2.83
N SER A 518 -15.49 -8.82 -3.05
CA SER A 518 -16.33 -9.69 -3.87
C SER A 518 -16.24 -9.33 -5.35
N ASP A 519 -16.56 -10.30 -6.22
CA ASP A 519 -16.61 -10.11 -7.67
C ASP A 519 -17.47 -8.91 -8.07
N GLY A 520 -18.67 -8.78 -7.48
CA GLY A 520 -19.54 -7.64 -7.76
C GLY A 520 -19.01 -6.30 -7.24
N ALA A 521 -18.19 -6.29 -6.17
CA ALA A 521 -17.52 -5.05 -5.72
C ALA A 521 -16.39 -4.64 -6.66
N LEU A 522 -15.62 -5.62 -7.12
CA LEU A 522 -14.57 -5.45 -8.11
C LEU A 522 -15.14 -4.91 -9.43
N GLU A 523 -16.20 -5.52 -9.95
CA GLU A 523 -16.91 -5.04 -11.16
C GLU A 523 -17.45 -3.62 -10.99
N ARG A 524 -18.13 -3.32 -9.88
CA ARG A 524 -18.67 -1.96 -9.62
C ARG A 524 -17.60 -0.87 -9.69
N VAL A 525 -16.38 -1.17 -9.28
CA VAL A 525 -15.26 -0.22 -9.27
C VAL A 525 -14.56 -0.18 -10.62
N MET A 526 -14.30 -1.35 -11.23
CA MET A 526 -13.56 -1.45 -12.49
C MET A 526 -14.39 -1.02 -13.70
N LEU A 527 -15.66 -1.38 -13.79
CA LEU A 527 -16.49 -1.09 -14.97
C LEU A 527 -16.54 0.40 -15.36
N PRO A 528 -16.93 1.35 -14.49
CA PRO A 528 -17.06 2.76 -14.89
C PRO A 528 -15.73 3.42 -15.23
N LYS A 529 -14.60 2.79 -14.89
CA LYS A 529 -13.26 3.34 -15.04
C LYS A 529 -12.48 2.63 -16.15
N ALA A 530 -12.23 1.33 -15.99
CA ALA A 530 -11.53 0.52 -16.98
C ALA A 530 -12.40 0.26 -18.24
N PHE A 531 -13.56 -0.37 -18.08
CA PHE A 531 -14.40 -0.73 -19.22
C PHE A 531 -14.96 0.51 -19.94
N GLY A 532 -15.35 1.53 -19.18
CA GLY A 532 -15.77 2.82 -19.75
C GLY A 532 -14.68 3.49 -20.60
N ALA A 533 -13.42 3.48 -20.13
CA ALA A 533 -12.31 4.00 -20.92
C ALA A 533 -12.01 3.15 -22.16
N PHE A 534 -12.14 1.82 -22.06
CA PHE A 534 -12.00 0.90 -23.19
C PHE A 534 -13.05 1.17 -24.28
N LEU A 535 -14.32 1.29 -23.91
CA LEU A 535 -15.38 1.62 -24.86
C LEU A 535 -15.17 2.99 -25.51
N LEU A 536 -14.78 4.00 -24.73
CA LEU A 536 -14.43 5.31 -25.28
C LEU A 536 -13.25 5.21 -26.25
N HIS A 537 -12.21 4.44 -25.92
CA HIS A 537 -11.10 4.16 -26.83
C HIS A 537 -11.59 3.53 -28.14
N GLU A 538 -12.32 2.42 -28.07
CA GLU A 538 -12.78 1.67 -29.25
C GLU A 538 -13.68 2.51 -30.16
N LYS A 539 -14.63 3.24 -29.56
CA LYS A 539 -15.59 4.06 -30.30
C LYS A 539 -15.00 5.35 -30.84
N THR A 540 -13.82 5.78 -30.39
CA THR A 540 -13.21 7.04 -30.81
C THR A 540 -11.79 6.91 -31.36
N LYS A 541 -11.23 5.69 -31.46
CA LYS A 541 -9.87 5.48 -31.97
C LYS A 541 -9.69 6.04 -33.37
N HIS A 542 -10.72 6.00 -34.20
CA HIS A 542 -10.71 6.54 -35.58
C HIS A 542 -10.80 8.07 -35.65
N LEU A 543 -11.04 8.77 -34.55
CA LEU A 543 -11.17 10.24 -34.50
C LEU A 543 -9.83 10.93 -34.22
N ASP A 544 -9.64 12.08 -34.84
CA ASP A 544 -8.51 12.98 -34.57
C ASP A 544 -8.79 13.86 -33.34
N LEU A 545 -8.37 13.40 -32.16
CA LEU A 545 -8.55 14.11 -30.90
C LEU A 545 -7.31 14.94 -30.53
N ASP A 546 -7.52 16.17 -30.06
CA ASP A 546 -6.51 17.01 -29.39
C ASP A 546 -5.98 16.33 -28.12
N CYS A 547 -6.89 15.72 -27.35
CA CYS A 547 -6.55 15.06 -26.09
C CYS A 547 -7.45 13.86 -25.76
N PHE A 548 -6.87 12.87 -25.09
CA PHE A 548 -7.58 11.73 -24.51
C PHE A 548 -6.99 11.48 -23.12
N VAL A 549 -7.59 12.09 -22.11
CA VAL A 549 -7.05 12.14 -20.74
C VAL A 549 -7.79 11.15 -19.85
N LEU A 550 -7.06 10.29 -19.17
CA LEU A 550 -7.58 9.28 -18.24
C LEU A 550 -7.18 9.66 -16.82
N TYR A 551 -8.15 9.83 -15.92
CA TYR A 551 -7.86 10.14 -14.52
C TYR A 551 -7.62 8.86 -13.74
N SER A 552 -6.34 8.46 -13.67
CA SER A 552 -5.83 7.37 -12.85
C SER A 552 -5.63 7.83 -11.39
N SER A 553 -4.95 7.05 -10.57
CA SER A 553 -4.63 7.38 -9.18
C SER A 553 -3.26 6.86 -8.77
N ILE A 554 -2.61 7.57 -7.86
CA ILE A 554 -1.36 7.10 -7.23
C ILE A 554 -1.53 5.71 -6.59
N SER A 555 -2.75 5.25 -6.26
CA SER A 555 -2.99 3.89 -5.75
C SER A 555 -2.51 2.78 -6.69
N ALA A 556 -2.56 2.97 -8.01
CA ALA A 556 -1.98 2.03 -8.99
C ALA A 556 -0.45 2.02 -8.97
N GLN A 557 0.15 3.09 -8.46
CA GLN A 557 1.59 3.22 -8.30
C GLN A 557 2.00 2.68 -6.93
N ILE A 558 1.54 3.23 -5.82
CA ILE A 558 2.04 2.86 -4.48
C ILE A 558 1.37 1.62 -3.86
N GLY A 559 0.23 1.17 -4.37
CA GLY A 559 -0.52 0.04 -3.82
C GLY A 559 -1.18 0.41 -2.48
N ASN A 560 -2.23 1.23 -2.51
CA ASN A 560 -2.88 1.67 -1.27
C ASN A 560 -3.72 0.54 -0.64
N PRO A 561 -3.59 0.23 0.66
CA PRO A 561 -4.40 -0.80 1.31
C PRO A 561 -5.90 -0.57 1.18
N ASN A 562 -6.65 -1.66 1.01
CA ASN A 562 -8.09 -1.77 0.76
C ASN A 562 -8.55 -1.25 -0.62
N GLN A 563 -7.63 -0.98 -1.55
CA GLN A 563 -7.97 -0.39 -2.84
C GLN A 563 -7.60 -1.29 -4.03
N ALA A 564 -7.58 -2.62 -3.87
CA ALA A 564 -7.17 -3.55 -4.93
C ALA A 564 -7.98 -3.38 -6.23
N ALA A 565 -9.32 -3.34 -6.18
CA ALA A 565 -10.15 -3.11 -7.37
C ALA A 565 -9.93 -1.72 -7.99
N TYR A 566 -9.72 -0.70 -7.16
CA TYR A 566 -9.46 0.66 -7.64
C TYR A 566 -8.07 0.77 -8.27
N ALA A 567 -7.05 0.18 -7.66
CA ALA A 567 -5.69 0.10 -8.20
C ALA A 567 -5.64 -0.68 -9.51
N ALA A 568 -6.37 -1.80 -9.61
CA ALA A 568 -6.53 -2.56 -10.86
C ALA A 568 -7.15 -1.71 -11.98
N ALA A 569 -8.26 -1.03 -11.69
CA ALA A 569 -8.90 -0.14 -12.66
C ALA A 569 -7.98 0.99 -13.15
N ASN A 570 -7.19 1.56 -12.24
CA ASN A 570 -6.24 2.63 -12.54
C ASN A 570 -5.02 2.14 -13.33
N ALA A 571 -4.50 0.96 -13.00
CA ALA A 571 -3.40 0.37 -13.73
C ALA A 571 -3.82 0.00 -15.17
N PHE A 572 -5.08 -0.42 -15.36
CA PHE A 572 -5.67 -0.56 -16.70
C PHE A 572 -5.65 0.76 -17.48
N LEU A 573 -6.02 1.89 -16.87
CA LEU A 573 -5.97 3.21 -17.53
C LEU A 573 -4.55 3.60 -17.95
N ASP A 574 -3.57 3.34 -17.09
CA ASP A 574 -2.16 3.59 -17.38
C ASP A 574 -1.68 2.74 -18.58
N GLY A 575 -2.08 1.47 -18.61
CA GLY A 575 -1.84 0.56 -19.74
C GLY A 575 -2.52 1.03 -21.04
N LEU A 576 -3.79 1.44 -20.97
CA LEU A 576 -4.57 1.91 -22.13
C LEU A 576 -3.99 3.19 -22.74
N ALA A 577 -3.54 4.13 -21.91
CA ALA A 577 -2.89 5.33 -22.43
C ALA A 577 -1.58 4.99 -23.16
N THR A 578 -0.82 4.03 -22.63
CA THR A 578 0.43 3.57 -23.22
C THR A 578 0.19 2.82 -24.54
N LEU A 579 -0.82 1.96 -24.60
CA LEU A 579 -1.27 1.32 -25.85
C LEU A 579 -1.63 2.37 -26.90
N ARG A 580 -2.51 3.32 -26.58
CA ARG A 580 -2.91 4.39 -27.51
C ARG A 580 -1.72 5.16 -28.07
N ARG A 581 -0.75 5.50 -27.21
CA ARG A 581 0.47 6.18 -27.63
C ARG A 581 1.36 5.33 -28.52
N SER A 582 1.46 4.02 -28.26
CA SER A 582 2.19 3.09 -29.13
C SER A 582 1.57 2.96 -30.53
N GLU A 583 0.26 3.25 -30.66
CA GLU A 583 -0.45 3.33 -31.94
C GLU A 583 -0.40 4.73 -32.58
N GLY A 584 0.39 5.65 -32.04
CA GLY A 584 0.49 7.04 -32.53
C GLY A 584 -0.72 7.91 -32.18
N ARG A 585 -1.65 7.45 -31.34
CA ARG A 585 -2.84 8.21 -30.94
C ARG A 585 -2.56 9.03 -29.67
N ARG A 586 -3.25 10.17 -29.55
CA ARG A 586 -3.20 10.98 -28.32
C ARG A 586 -3.77 10.18 -27.15
N ALA A 587 -3.03 10.14 -26.05
CA ALA A 587 -3.49 9.71 -24.74
C ALA A 587 -2.57 10.18 -23.61
N LEU A 588 -3.16 10.45 -22.44
CA LEU A 588 -2.44 10.76 -21.21
C LEU A 588 -3.21 10.17 -20.03
N SER A 589 -2.61 9.22 -19.31
CA SER A 589 -3.08 8.82 -17.99
C SER A 589 -2.38 9.66 -16.91
N VAL A 590 -3.15 10.22 -15.98
CA VAL A 590 -2.59 10.95 -14.84
C VAL A 590 -2.95 10.24 -13.54
N SER A 591 -1.94 9.68 -12.86
CA SER A 591 -2.09 9.06 -11.55
C SER A 591 -2.13 10.15 -10.48
N TRP A 592 -3.34 10.59 -10.13
CA TRP A 592 -3.53 11.67 -9.15
C TRP A 592 -3.27 11.22 -7.71
N GLY A 593 -2.53 12.05 -6.97
CA GLY A 593 -2.49 12.06 -5.51
C GLY A 593 -3.78 12.63 -4.89
N ALA A 594 -3.76 12.89 -3.58
CA ALA A 594 -4.94 13.40 -2.89
C ALA A 594 -5.25 14.86 -3.30
N ILE A 595 -6.53 15.15 -3.64
CA ILE A 595 -6.99 16.50 -4.01
C ILE A 595 -7.76 17.13 -2.84
N ALA A 596 -7.36 18.32 -2.41
CA ALA A 596 -7.71 18.88 -1.10
C ALA A 596 -9.08 19.57 -1.02
N ASP A 597 -9.53 20.17 -2.12
CA ASP A 597 -10.62 21.15 -2.20
C ASP A 597 -11.83 20.68 -3.03
N VAL A 598 -11.67 19.60 -3.80
CA VAL A 598 -12.77 18.96 -4.54
C VAL A 598 -12.72 17.44 -4.44
N GLY A 599 -13.87 16.78 -4.62
CA GLY A 599 -13.96 15.32 -4.63
C GLY A 599 -14.10 14.68 -3.24
N VAL A 600 -13.59 13.46 -3.08
CA VAL A 600 -13.86 12.61 -1.89
C VAL A 600 -13.10 13.09 -0.65
N VAL A 601 -11.86 13.55 -0.83
CA VAL A 601 -10.99 14.02 0.27
C VAL A 601 -11.48 15.36 0.85
N ALA A 602 -12.00 16.26 0.02
CA ALA A 602 -12.57 17.53 0.48
C ALA A 602 -13.84 17.36 1.35
N ARG A 603 -14.57 16.25 1.19
CA ARG A 603 -15.82 15.96 1.93
C ARG A 603 -15.61 15.31 3.29
N HIS A 604 -14.38 14.90 3.65
CA HIS A 604 -14.08 14.17 4.89
C HIS A 604 -12.78 14.66 5.55
N ALA A 605 -12.89 15.50 6.58
CA ALA A 605 -11.72 16.04 7.29
C ALA A 605 -10.82 14.96 7.93
N ALA A 606 -11.40 13.84 8.37
CA ALA A 606 -10.65 12.70 8.92
C ALA A 606 -9.76 12.02 7.86
N THR A 607 -10.23 11.91 6.61
CA THR A 607 -9.47 11.37 5.47
C THR A 607 -8.25 12.24 5.17
N LYS A 608 -8.38 13.57 5.23
CA LYS A 608 -7.27 14.53 5.03
C LYS A 608 -6.16 14.35 6.07
N THR A 609 -6.52 14.14 7.34
CA THR A 609 -5.56 13.93 8.43
C THR A 609 -4.89 12.56 8.35
N HIS A 610 -5.66 11.51 8.02
CA HIS A 610 -5.12 10.16 7.83
C HIS A 610 -4.10 10.10 6.68
N LEU A 611 -4.43 10.65 5.51
CA LEU A 611 -3.51 10.72 4.36
C LEU A 611 -2.19 11.41 4.72
N ARG A 612 -2.26 12.55 5.43
CA ARG A 612 -1.05 13.25 5.90
C ARG A 612 -0.21 12.42 6.87
N SER A 613 -0.85 11.61 7.72
CA SER A 613 -0.12 10.74 8.66
C SER A 613 0.67 9.63 7.97
N LEU A 614 0.26 9.23 6.76
CA LEU A 614 0.93 8.26 5.90
C LEU A 614 1.95 8.91 4.93
N GLY A 615 2.11 10.23 4.94
CA GLY A 615 2.98 10.96 4.01
C GLY A 615 2.32 11.41 2.71
N ILE A 616 1.01 11.16 2.50
CA ILE A 616 0.26 11.66 1.35
C ILE A 616 -0.26 13.07 1.66
N ARG A 617 0.28 14.09 0.99
CA ARG A 617 -0.12 15.49 1.20
C ARG A 617 -1.19 15.91 0.18
N PRO A 618 -2.38 16.36 0.63
CA PRO A 618 -3.43 16.79 -0.30
C PRO A 618 -3.09 18.10 -1.01
N MET A 619 -3.26 18.13 -2.34
CA MET A 619 -2.95 19.26 -3.22
C MET A 619 -4.24 20.01 -3.63
N PRO A 620 -4.21 21.34 -3.80
CA PRO A 620 -5.33 22.08 -4.39
C PRO A 620 -5.61 21.66 -5.84
N ALA A 621 -6.88 21.63 -6.26
CA ALA A 621 -7.28 21.26 -7.62
C ALA A 621 -6.63 22.13 -8.68
N ARG A 622 -6.50 23.44 -8.43
CA ARG A 622 -5.83 24.37 -9.35
C ARG A 622 -4.37 24.02 -9.59
N ALA A 623 -3.64 23.59 -8.55
CA ALA A 623 -2.24 23.17 -8.69
C ALA A 623 -2.15 21.87 -9.49
N ALA A 624 -3.06 20.91 -9.21
CA ALA A 624 -3.16 19.67 -9.96
C ALA A 624 -3.46 19.91 -11.46
N LEU A 625 -4.39 20.81 -11.79
CA LEU A 625 -4.73 21.18 -13.17
C LEU A 625 -3.60 21.97 -13.87
N GLY A 626 -2.78 22.73 -13.13
CA GLY A 626 -1.55 23.31 -13.67
C GLY A 626 -0.52 22.24 -14.06
N ALA A 627 -0.40 21.17 -13.26
CA ALA A 627 0.43 20.03 -13.63
C ALA A 627 -0.14 19.23 -14.82
N LEU A 628 -1.47 19.16 -14.98
CA LEU A 628 -2.10 18.57 -16.15
C LEU A 628 -1.68 19.26 -17.44
N GLU A 629 -1.62 20.59 -17.45
CA GLU A 629 -1.16 21.38 -18.61
C GLU A 629 0.27 20.99 -19.02
N THR A 630 1.16 20.88 -18.04
CA THR A 630 2.55 20.46 -18.27
C THR A 630 2.62 19.03 -18.79
N ALA A 631 1.80 18.13 -18.23
CA ALA A 631 1.74 16.74 -18.65
C ALA A 631 1.19 16.57 -20.08
N LEU A 632 0.20 17.38 -20.47
CA LEU A 632 -0.37 17.39 -21.82
C LEU A 632 0.64 17.85 -22.89
N ALA A 633 1.57 18.73 -22.51
CA ALA A 633 2.65 19.18 -23.39
C ALA A 633 3.77 18.13 -23.57
N SER A 634 3.77 17.06 -22.77
CA SER A 634 4.78 16.01 -22.82
C SER A 634 4.43 14.88 -23.81
N ASP A 635 5.46 14.11 -24.17
CA ASP A 635 5.36 12.86 -24.93
C ASP A 635 4.96 11.65 -24.06
N ARG A 636 4.84 11.84 -22.74
CA ARG A 636 4.57 10.76 -21.79
C ARG A 636 3.13 10.27 -21.87
N ALA A 637 2.97 8.95 -21.90
CA ALA A 637 1.66 8.30 -21.92
C ALA A 637 1.02 8.23 -20.52
N ALA A 638 1.83 8.10 -19.47
CA ALA A 638 1.37 8.01 -18.09
C ALA A 638 2.32 8.78 -17.16
N LEU A 639 1.76 9.60 -16.27
CA LEU A 639 2.50 10.40 -15.29
C LEU A 639 1.80 10.39 -13.93
N CYS A 640 2.58 10.39 -12.85
CA CYS A 640 2.05 10.53 -11.50
C CYS A 640 2.21 11.98 -11.02
N VAL A 641 1.11 12.59 -10.57
CA VAL A 641 1.12 13.93 -9.97
C VAL A 641 0.62 13.80 -8.55
N ALA A 642 1.56 13.87 -7.60
CA ALA A 642 1.27 13.74 -6.18
C ALA A 642 2.27 14.53 -5.34
N ASP A 643 1.79 15.07 -4.22
CA ASP A 643 2.63 15.64 -3.19
C ASP A 643 2.84 14.58 -2.09
N MET A 644 4.06 14.05 -2.03
CA MET A 644 4.42 12.88 -1.23
C MET A 644 5.62 13.17 -0.35
N ASP A 645 5.52 12.77 0.92
CA ASP A 645 6.63 12.53 1.82
C ASP A 645 6.97 11.03 1.74
N TRP A 646 7.96 10.70 0.90
CA TRP A 646 8.33 9.33 0.57
C TRP A 646 8.97 8.59 1.75
N ASP A 647 9.77 9.29 2.56
CA ASP A 647 10.38 8.72 3.76
C ASP A 647 9.30 8.29 4.77
N ARG A 648 8.30 9.15 5.00
CA ARG A 648 7.17 8.85 5.88
C ARG A 648 6.28 7.72 5.35
N TRP A 649 6.07 7.65 4.03
CA TRP A 649 5.33 6.54 3.41
C TRP A 649 6.04 5.21 3.66
N VAL A 650 7.34 5.13 3.36
CA VAL A 650 8.16 3.92 3.57
C VAL A 650 8.17 3.51 5.05
N GLN A 651 8.29 4.46 5.97
CA GLN A 651 8.24 4.20 7.42
C GLN A 651 6.87 3.68 7.90
N SER A 652 5.79 4.02 7.21
CA SER A 652 4.44 3.58 7.57
C SER A 652 4.18 2.11 7.22
N PHE A 653 5.01 1.51 6.34
CA PHE A 653 4.90 0.13 5.86
C PHE A 653 6.28 -0.55 5.84
N PRO A 654 6.90 -0.79 7.01
CA PRO A 654 8.28 -1.25 7.11
C PRO A 654 8.49 -2.71 6.65
N ALA A 655 7.42 -3.51 6.59
CA ALA A 655 7.46 -4.89 6.10
C ALA A 655 7.38 -5.00 4.57
N THR A 656 7.02 -3.92 3.88
CA THR A 656 6.99 -3.90 2.41
C THR A 656 8.35 -3.46 1.89
N PRO A 657 8.99 -4.22 1.01
CA PRO A 657 10.20 -3.76 0.34
C PRO A 657 9.86 -2.71 -0.72
N TRP A 658 10.56 -1.57 -0.69
CA TRP A 658 10.25 -0.37 -1.48
C TRP A 658 11.32 -0.09 -2.54
N ASN A 659 11.92 -1.12 -3.15
CA ASN A 659 13.00 -0.96 -4.15
C ASN A 659 12.60 -0.04 -5.30
N ARG A 660 11.35 -0.15 -5.77
CA ARG A 660 10.79 0.75 -6.78
C ARG A 660 10.73 2.24 -6.40
N LEU A 661 10.76 2.57 -5.12
CA LEU A 661 10.75 3.96 -4.63
C LEU A 661 12.16 4.45 -4.23
N GLU A 662 13.19 3.62 -4.36
CA GLU A 662 14.58 3.93 -4.00
C GLU A 662 15.05 5.32 -4.49
N PRO A 663 14.82 5.74 -5.76
CA PRO A 663 15.29 7.05 -6.23
C PRO A 663 14.56 8.25 -5.60
N LEU A 664 13.42 8.01 -4.94
CA LEU A 664 12.59 9.05 -4.33
C LEU A 664 12.84 9.20 -2.83
N VAL A 665 13.54 8.23 -2.22
CA VAL A 665 13.86 8.16 -0.79
C VAL A 665 15.28 8.66 -0.59
N THR A 666 15.47 9.68 0.23
CA THR A 666 16.78 10.27 0.53
C THR A 666 17.55 9.40 1.53
N ARG A 667 18.18 8.31 1.08
CA ARG A 667 18.87 7.33 1.95
C ARG A 667 20.42 7.46 2.05
N ALA A 668 21.05 8.51 1.53
CA ALA A 668 22.50 8.47 1.24
C ALA A 668 23.47 9.33 2.09
N ALA A 669 23.07 10.43 2.74
CA ALA A 669 24.06 11.35 3.35
C ALA A 669 24.42 11.05 4.82
N GLU A 670 23.71 10.13 5.47
CA GLU A 670 23.78 10.00 6.92
C GLU A 670 24.59 8.80 7.40
N SER A 671 24.78 7.74 6.60
CA SER A 671 25.47 6.52 7.07
C SER A 671 27.01 6.65 7.12
N GLU A 672 27.65 7.24 6.11
CA GLU A 672 29.13 7.38 6.06
C GLU A 672 29.69 8.47 6.99
N ALA A 673 28.94 9.57 7.20
CA ALA A 673 29.30 10.57 8.20
C ALA A 673 29.14 10.04 9.64
N ARG A 674 28.19 9.11 9.86
CA ARG A 674 27.97 8.45 11.16
C ARG A 674 29.06 7.45 11.51
N THR A 675 29.65 6.74 10.54
CA THR A 675 30.80 5.85 10.79
C THR A 675 32.08 6.64 11.02
N GLY A 676 32.34 7.70 10.24
CA GLY A 676 33.53 8.54 10.41
C GLY A 676 33.65 9.21 11.79
N ILE A 677 32.56 9.80 12.30
CA ILE A 677 32.56 10.42 13.64
C ILE A 677 32.66 9.37 14.76
N ARG A 678 32.10 8.18 14.53
CA ARG A 678 32.12 7.08 15.50
C ARG A 678 33.50 6.45 15.61
N ASP A 679 34.19 6.26 14.49
CA ASP A 679 35.56 5.72 14.46
C ASP A 679 36.57 6.73 15.02
N GLU A 680 36.38 8.04 14.76
CA GLU A 680 37.14 9.12 15.41
C GLU A 680 36.96 9.09 16.93
N LEU A 681 35.71 8.95 17.41
CA LEU A 681 35.42 8.87 18.85
C LEU A 681 36.00 7.59 19.48
N LEU A 682 35.97 6.45 18.79
CA LEU A 682 36.56 5.19 19.28
C LEU A 682 38.10 5.19 19.27
N ALA A 683 38.73 5.97 18.40
CA ALA A 683 40.19 6.11 18.34
C ALA A 683 40.77 7.00 19.46
N LEU A 684 39.93 7.81 20.11
CA LEU A 684 40.34 8.63 21.25
C LEU A 684 40.48 7.81 22.53
N GLU A 685 41.46 8.15 23.36
CA GLU A 685 41.62 7.62 24.72
C GLU A 685 40.37 7.91 25.57
N ALA A 686 40.09 7.06 26.57
CA ALA A 686 38.82 7.04 27.29
C ALA A 686 38.38 8.42 27.82
N GLU A 687 39.30 9.18 28.41
CA GLU A 687 39.03 10.54 28.92
C GLU A 687 38.82 11.57 27.80
N ALA A 688 39.60 11.50 26.71
CA ALA A 688 39.42 12.38 25.56
C ALA A 688 38.11 12.09 24.79
N ARG A 689 37.70 10.82 24.73
CA ARG A 689 36.44 10.37 24.14
C ARG A 689 35.24 10.88 24.93
N ALA A 690 35.26 10.71 26.24
CA ALA A 690 34.18 11.18 27.11
C ALA A 690 33.98 12.69 26.96
N GLU A 691 35.07 13.47 26.97
CA GLU A 691 34.99 14.93 26.82
C GLU A 691 34.52 15.35 25.41
N ARG A 692 34.93 14.62 24.36
CA ARG A 692 34.50 14.91 22.99
C ARG A 692 33.02 14.60 22.76
N VAL A 693 32.53 13.45 23.24
CA VAL A 693 31.10 13.09 23.19
C VAL A 693 30.26 14.10 23.97
N ARG A 694 30.76 14.57 25.11
CA ARG A 694 30.10 15.59 25.93
C ARG A 694 29.93 16.91 25.19
N ALA A 695 30.99 17.42 24.56
CA ALA A 695 30.93 18.64 23.76
C ALA A 695 29.94 18.54 22.59
N LEU A 696 29.93 17.41 21.87
CA LEU A 696 29.00 17.18 20.75
C LEU A 696 27.54 17.10 21.22
N THR A 697 27.31 16.44 22.36
CA THR A 697 25.97 16.34 22.99
C THR A 697 25.48 17.72 23.44
N CYS A 698 26.34 18.54 24.07
CA CYS A 698 26.03 19.94 24.43
C CYS A 698 25.60 20.77 23.21
N SER A 699 26.37 20.72 22.12
CA SER A 699 26.08 21.48 20.91
C SER A 699 24.75 21.07 20.24
N ALA A 700 24.45 19.77 20.18
CA ALA A 700 23.20 19.25 19.64
C ALA A 700 21.98 19.71 20.46
N VAL A 701 22.11 19.68 21.79
CA VAL A 701 21.09 20.14 22.73
C VAL A 701 20.87 21.66 22.62
N ALA A 702 21.95 22.44 22.56
CA ALA A 702 21.88 23.90 22.39
C ALA A 702 21.14 24.30 21.11
N THR A 703 21.41 23.58 20.02
CA THR A 703 20.80 23.85 18.70
C THR A 703 19.31 23.54 18.68
N VAL A 704 18.90 22.37 19.16
CA VAL A 704 17.49 21.94 19.16
C VAL A 704 16.65 22.78 20.11
N LEU A 705 17.20 23.12 21.29
CA LEU A 705 16.50 23.90 22.31
C LEU A 705 16.68 25.42 22.13
N LYS A 706 17.48 25.87 21.15
CA LYS A 706 17.80 27.29 20.87
C LYS A 706 18.32 28.06 22.09
N VAL A 707 19.18 27.41 22.89
CA VAL A 707 19.82 28.00 24.07
C VAL A 707 21.30 28.23 23.82
N ASP A 708 21.89 29.26 24.44
CA ASP A 708 23.32 29.55 24.31
C ASP A 708 24.16 28.45 24.98
N GLU A 709 25.19 27.94 24.27
CA GLU A 709 26.01 26.82 24.74
C GLU A 709 26.75 27.15 26.06
N SER A 710 27.08 28.43 26.31
CA SER A 710 27.71 28.88 27.55
C SER A 710 26.79 28.77 28.78
N ARG A 711 25.48 28.59 28.57
CA ARG A 711 24.48 28.40 29.63
C ARG A 711 24.20 26.93 29.92
N LEU A 712 24.75 25.99 29.14
CA LEU A 712 24.62 24.57 29.39
C LEU A 712 25.74 24.11 30.32
N THR A 713 25.44 23.96 31.61
CA THR A 713 26.31 23.19 32.52
C THR A 713 25.96 21.71 32.40
N GLY A 714 26.97 20.82 32.46
CA GLY A 714 26.83 19.38 32.16
C GLY A 714 25.77 18.63 32.99
N SER A 715 25.42 19.17 34.17
CA SER A 715 24.39 18.67 35.07
C SER A 715 22.97 19.19 34.79
N THR A 716 22.80 20.04 33.78
CA THR A 716 21.49 20.62 33.44
C THR A 716 20.61 19.56 32.77
N SER A 717 19.44 19.31 33.36
CA SER A 717 18.45 18.40 32.77
C SER A 717 17.88 18.95 31.48
N LEU A 718 17.82 18.11 30.44
CA LEU A 718 17.31 18.45 29.12
C LEU A 718 15.83 18.88 29.14
N GLN A 719 15.04 18.28 30.02
CA GLN A 719 13.63 18.62 30.13
C GLN A 719 13.42 19.96 30.86
N ALA A 720 14.33 20.35 31.78
CA ALA A 720 14.31 21.66 32.41
C ALA A 720 14.59 22.79 31.40
N LEU A 721 15.28 22.46 30.30
CA LEU A 721 15.52 23.33 29.14
C LEU A 721 14.35 23.31 28.13
N GLY A 722 13.27 22.57 28.40
CA GLY A 722 12.03 22.59 27.62
C GLY A 722 11.91 21.52 26.53
N LEU A 723 12.66 20.42 26.61
CA LEU A 723 12.55 19.30 25.67
C LEU A 723 11.16 18.62 25.74
N ASP A 724 10.39 18.66 24.65
CA ASP A 724 9.08 17.99 24.50
C ASP A 724 9.13 16.77 23.56
N SER A 725 8.02 16.06 23.38
CA SER A 725 7.96 14.81 22.60
C SER A 725 8.25 14.99 21.10
N LEU A 726 8.12 16.20 20.55
CA LEU A 726 8.50 16.49 19.16
C LEU A 726 9.99 16.86 19.11
N MET A 727 10.46 17.71 20.04
CA MET A 727 11.86 18.10 20.17
C MET A 727 12.77 16.91 20.56
N ALA A 728 12.24 15.88 21.23
CA ALA A 728 12.99 14.66 21.56
C ALA A 728 13.21 13.75 20.36
N VAL A 729 12.29 13.76 19.39
CA VAL A 729 12.51 13.09 18.11
C VAL A 729 13.51 13.89 17.26
N GLU A 730 13.45 15.22 17.31
CA GLU A 730 14.44 16.10 16.67
C GLU A 730 15.83 15.98 17.31
N LEU A 731 15.91 15.87 18.64
CA LEU A 731 17.14 15.67 19.40
C LEU A 731 17.71 14.26 19.22
N GLN A 732 16.86 13.23 19.12
CA GLN A 732 17.27 11.87 18.73
C GLN A 732 18.01 11.90 17.39
N ASN A 733 17.41 12.55 16.40
CA ASN A 733 18.01 12.67 15.07
C ASN A 733 19.28 13.52 15.08
N ALA A 734 19.33 14.60 15.89
CA ALA A 734 20.50 15.46 16.02
C ALA A 734 21.68 14.77 16.72
N LEU A 735 21.44 13.98 17.77
CA LEU A 735 22.46 13.22 18.49
C LEU A 735 22.98 12.05 17.68
N GLU A 736 22.09 11.28 17.05
CA GLU A 736 22.50 10.19 16.16
C GLU A 736 23.39 10.69 15.02
N LYS A 737 23.14 11.91 14.54
CA LYS A 737 23.99 12.61 13.57
C LYS A 737 25.31 13.13 14.16
N ALA A 738 25.32 13.61 15.41
CA ALA A 738 26.50 14.21 16.04
C ALA A 738 27.50 13.19 16.61
N VAL A 739 27.03 12.02 17.05
CA VAL A 739 27.87 11.02 17.74
C VAL A 739 27.86 9.63 17.07
N GLY A 740 27.07 9.44 16.01
CA GLY A 740 27.02 8.19 15.24
C GLY A 740 26.31 7.03 15.94
N VAL A 741 25.55 7.29 17.00
CA VAL A 741 24.83 6.28 17.81
C VAL A 741 23.37 6.69 17.99
N ALA A 742 22.45 5.79 17.64
CA ALA A 742 21.02 5.99 17.86
C ALA A 742 20.68 5.95 19.37
N VAL A 743 20.09 7.03 19.86
CA VAL A 743 19.55 7.12 21.23
C VAL A 743 18.02 7.21 21.13
N PRO A 744 17.26 6.20 21.60
CA PRO A 744 15.80 6.21 21.54
C PRO A 744 15.21 7.47 22.18
N SER A 745 14.19 8.09 21.55
CA SER A 745 13.51 9.30 22.04
C SER A 745 12.96 9.16 23.45
N ILE A 746 12.50 7.95 23.83
CA ILE A 746 12.03 7.67 25.18
C ILE A 746 13.14 7.81 26.24
N GLU A 747 14.39 7.67 25.83
CA GLU A 747 15.58 7.77 26.68
C GLU A 747 16.08 9.22 26.82
N LEU A 748 15.85 10.05 25.79
CA LEU A 748 16.10 11.50 25.81
C LEU A 748 15.01 12.23 26.63
N LEU A 749 13.76 11.76 26.50
CA LEU A 749 12.63 12.20 27.30
C LEU A 749 12.68 11.69 28.73
N ALA A 750 13.58 10.77 29.07
CA ALA A 750 13.78 10.30 30.44
C ALA A 750 14.60 11.28 31.31
N GLY A 751 15.05 12.41 30.76
CA GLY A 751 15.45 13.56 31.60
C GLY A 751 16.87 13.61 32.09
N GLY A 752 17.74 12.76 31.53
CA GLY A 752 19.15 12.78 31.84
C GLY A 752 19.76 14.16 31.61
N SER A 753 20.73 14.49 32.44
CA SER A 753 21.63 15.61 32.19
C SER A 753 22.47 15.35 30.94
N VAL A 754 23.07 16.40 30.37
CA VAL A 754 23.93 16.27 29.20
C VAL A 754 25.09 15.29 29.47
N ASP A 755 25.63 15.26 30.68
CA ASP A 755 26.72 14.37 31.08
C ASP A 755 26.28 12.89 31.16
N GLU A 756 25.09 12.63 31.70
CA GLU A 756 24.54 11.27 31.79
C GLU A 756 24.19 10.70 30.41
N LEU A 757 23.65 11.55 29.53
CA LEU A 757 23.38 11.19 28.15
C LEU A 757 24.69 10.89 27.39
N SER A 758 25.72 11.71 27.59
CA SER A 758 27.04 11.52 26.99
C SER A 758 27.70 10.22 27.46
N ALA A 759 27.62 9.89 28.74
CA ALA A 759 28.16 8.64 29.29
C ALA A 759 27.47 7.39 28.71
N ARG A 760 26.16 7.45 28.49
CA ARG A 760 25.37 6.36 27.90
C ARG A 760 25.65 6.19 26.41
N ILE A 761 25.87 7.29 25.71
CA ILE A 761 26.34 7.28 24.32
C ILE A 761 27.71 6.58 24.24
N VAL A 762 28.65 6.88 25.14
CA VAL A 762 29.96 6.20 25.21
C VAL A 762 29.83 4.69 25.46
N GLN A 763 28.92 4.26 26.35
CA GLN A 763 28.68 2.83 26.60
C GLN A 763 28.14 2.10 25.36
N ARG A 764 27.23 2.73 24.61
CA ARG A 764 26.68 2.17 23.36
C ARG A 764 27.72 2.10 22.24
N LEU A 765 28.57 3.13 22.12
CA LEU A 765 29.72 3.12 21.24
C LEU A 765 30.61 1.88 21.49
N LEU A 766 30.81 1.49 22.76
CA LEU A 766 31.64 0.34 23.17
C LEU A 766 30.94 -1.04 23.12
N ALA A 767 29.63 -1.11 23.35
CA ALA A 767 28.89 -2.38 23.34
C ALA A 767 28.77 -2.99 21.93
N SER A 768 28.80 -2.14 20.92
CA SER A 768 28.70 -2.52 19.51
C SER A 768 29.93 -3.25 18.95
N THR A 769 31.09 -3.15 19.59
CA THR A 769 32.32 -3.90 19.23
C THR A 769 32.32 -5.35 19.71
N THR A 770 31.42 -5.73 20.62
CA THR A 770 31.44 -7.03 21.30
C THR A 770 30.48 -8.06 20.69
N ASN A 771 29.56 -7.63 19.81
CA ASN A 771 28.51 -8.46 19.22
C ASN A 771 28.91 -9.24 17.95
N SER A 772 30.17 -9.22 17.51
CA SER A 772 30.61 -9.97 16.32
C SER A 772 31.04 -11.41 16.60
N ALA A 773 31.08 -11.87 17.85
CA ALA A 773 31.78 -13.12 18.20
C ALA A 773 30.94 -14.29 18.76
N THR A 774 29.67 -14.11 19.15
CA THR A 774 28.97 -15.19 19.89
C THR A 774 27.46 -15.19 19.69
N ALA A 775 27.00 -15.76 18.57
CA ALA A 775 25.59 -16.14 18.39
C ALA A 775 25.49 -17.56 17.78
N GLU A 776 25.60 -18.57 18.64
CA GLU A 776 25.04 -19.91 18.41
C GLU A 776 24.18 -20.32 19.63
N GLN A 777 22.92 -20.69 19.33
CA GLN A 777 21.99 -21.60 20.03
C GLN A 777 21.50 -21.33 21.48
N LYS A 778 20.20 -21.00 21.60
CA LYS A 778 19.20 -21.68 22.50
C LYS A 778 17.76 -21.23 22.21
N SER A 779 16.80 -22.17 22.28
CA SER A 779 15.34 -22.00 22.12
C SER A 779 14.68 -21.43 23.37
N ASP A 780 13.59 -20.64 23.28
CA ASP A 780 12.73 -20.33 24.43
C ASP A 780 11.23 -20.14 24.11
N ALA A 781 10.41 -20.47 25.11
CA ALA A 781 8.95 -20.52 25.16
C ALA A 781 8.27 -19.13 25.05
N VAL A 782 7.06 -19.10 24.48
CA VAL A 782 6.24 -17.88 24.36
C VAL A 782 5.71 -17.47 25.73
N ASP A 783 6.05 -16.27 26.19
CA ASP A 783 5.45 -15.62 27.35
C ASP A 783 3.96 -15.33 27.06
N LEU A 784 3.08 -16.23 27.52
CA LEU A 784 1.64 -16.16 27.34
C LEU A 784 1.04 -14.93 28.03
N GLU A 785 1.65 -14.47 29.13
CA GLU A 785 1.19 -13.28 29.84
C GLU A 785 1.42 -12.03 28.99
N ALA A 786 2.65 -11.86 28.46
CA ALA A 786 2.96 -10.79 27.52
C ALA A 786 2.12 -10.87 26.24
N HIS A 787 1.83 -12.09 25.75
CA HIS A 787 0.98 -12.32 24.58
C HIS A 787 -0.46 -11.83 24.80
N PHE A 788 -1.08 -12.12 25.95
CA PHE A 788 -2.44 -11.64 26.24
C PHE A 788 -2.47 -10.14 26.55
N LEU A 789 -1.52 -9.63 27.33
CA LEU A 789 -1.40 -8.19 27.65
C LEU A 789 -1.28 -7.33 26.39
N ALA A 790 -0.52 -7.79 25.40
CA ALA A 790 -0.38 -7.10 24.12
C ALA A 790 -1.71 -7.00 23.34
N ARG A 791 -2.69 -7.87 23.58
CA ARG A 791 -3.92 -8.01 22.77
C ARG A 791 -5.18 -7.43 23.41
N ILE A 792 -5.32 -7.47 24.74
CA ILE A 792 -6.49 -6.89 25.43
C ILE A 792 -6.29 -5.44 25.88
N CYS A 793 -5.14 -4.84 25.53
CA CYS A 793 -4.81 -3.43 25.82
C CYS A 793 -4.96 -3.12 27.31
N VAL A 794 -4.18 -3.82 28.13
CA VAL A 794 -4.11 -3.58 29.58
C VAL A 794 -2.63 -3.50 29.97
N SER A 795 -2.26 -2.51 30.78
CA SER A 795 -0.91 -2.32 31.31
C SER A 795 -0.76 -2.86 32.73
N ARG A 796 0.40 -3.41 33.08
CA ARG A 796 0.78 -3.62 34.49
C ARG A 796 0.86 -2.25 35.20
N PRO A 797 0.49 -2.12 36.48
CA PRO A 797 0.26 -3.19 37.47
C PRO A 797 -1.19 -3.71 37.52
N TYR A 798 -2.06 -3.28 36.61
CA TYR A 798 -3.50 -3.52 36.70
C TYR A 798 -3.92 -5.00 36.52
N PHE A 799 -3.08 -5.74 35.81
CA PHE A 799 -3.24 -7.16 35.51
C PHE A 799 -2.51 -8.00 36.55
N ASP A 800 -3.11 -8.13 37.73
CA ASP A 800 -2.63 -9.04 38.78
C ASP A 800 -3.10 -10.47 38.47
N LEU A 801 -2.84 -10.92 37.24
CA LEU A 801 -2.95 -12.32 36.87
C LEU A 801 -1.54 -12.88 36.77
N PHE A 802 -1.27 -13.93 37.51
CA PHE A 802 0.00 -14.66 37.46
C PHE A 802 -0.27 -16.14 37.25
N ASP A 803 0.78 -16.87 36.88
CA ASP A 803 0.71 -18.30 36.53
C ASP A 803 -0.37 -18.59 35.47
N VAL A 804 -0.41 -17.77 34.42
CA VAL A 804 -1.35 -17.91 33.31
C VAL A 804 -1.04 -19.18 32.53
N SER A 805 -2.04 -20.04 32.37
CA SER A 805 -1.92 -21.32 31.68
C SER A 805 -3.14 -21.62 30.82
N LEU A 806 -3.00 -22.63 29.96
CA LEU A 806 -4.05 -23.09 29.07
C LEU A 806 -4.44 -24.53 29.44
N ASP A 807 -5.71 -24.76 29.72
CA ASP A 807 -6.29 -26.11 29.90
C ASP A 807 -7.39 -26.33 28.85
N GLY A 808 -6.99 -26.90 27.70
CA GLY A 808 -7.85 -27.01 26.54
C GLY A 808 -8.35 -25.64 26.03
N ASP A 809 -9.67 -25.46 26.07
CA ASP A 809 -10.37 -24.21 25.72
C ASP A 809 -10.43 -23.18 26.87
N TRP A 810 -9.99 -23.56 28.07
CA TRP A 810 -9.95 -22.67 29.22
C TRP A 810 -8.62 -21.91 29.29
N VAL A 811 -8.72 -20.62 29.60
CA VAL A 811 -7.61 -19.80 30.07
C VAL A 811 -7.72 -19.76 31.59
N GLU A 812 -6.69 -20.21 32.29
CA GLU A 812 -6.62 -20.23 33.75
C GLU A 812 -5.54 -19.28 34.26
N ALA A 813 -5.78 -18.63 35.39
CA ALA A 813 -4.81 -17.78 36.07
C ALA A 813 -5.08 -17.67 37.57
N TRP A 814 -4.08 -17.22 38.33
CA TRP A 814 -4.21 -16.84 39.73
C TRP A 814 -4.24 -15.32 39.88
N ALA A 815 -4.95 -14.81 40.88
CA ALA A 815 -5.04 -13.38 41.18
C ALA A 815 -5.10 -13.11 42.69
N HIS A 816 -4.61 -11.95 43.15
CA HIS A 816 -4.84 -11.50 44.52
C HIS A 816 -6.17 -10.71 44.58
N PRO A 817 -7.15 -11.15 45.39
CA PRO A 817 -8.44 -10.48 45.46
C PRO A 817 -8.37 -9.23 46.35
N VAL A 818 -9.11 -8.18 45.97
CA VAL A 818 -9.32 -7.02 46.86
C VAL A 818 -10.39 -7.40 47.91
N PRO A 819 -10.12 -7.17 49.21
CA PRO A 819 -11.05 -7.55 50.26
C PRO A 819 -12.34 -6.72 50.22
N PRO A 820 -13.47 -7.29 50.70
CA PRO A 820 -14.73 -6.57 50.89
C PRO A 820 -14.55 -5.36 51.84
N ASN A 821 -15.37 -4.32 51.66
CA ASN A 821 -15.42 -3.21 52.61
C ASN A 821 -16.41 -3.47 53.76
N GLU A 822 -16.57 -2.50 54.67
CA GLU A 822 -17.49 -2.61 55.82
C GLU A 822 -18.97 -2.84 55.48
N THR A 823 -19.38 -2.67 54.21
CA THR A 823 -20.77 -2.83 53.76
C THR A 823 -21.06 -4.18 53.09
N GLU A 824 -20.02 -4.98 52.83
CA GLU A 824 -20.10 -6.27 52.15
C GLU A 824 -19.88 -7.43 53.13
N LEU A 825 -20.51 -8.58 52.85
CA LEU A 825 -20.36 -9.82 53.64
C LEU A 825 -19.54 -10.91 52.93
N ASP A 826 -19.26 -10.72 51.65
CA ASP A 826 -18.60 -11.72 50.80
C ASP A 826 -17.09 -11.82 51.09
N ARG A 827 -16.49 -13.01 50.90
CA ARG A 827 -15.02 -13.23 51.05
C ARG A 827 -14.18 -12.37 50.11
N VAL A 828 -14.75 -12.04 48.95
CA VAL A 828 -14.17 -11.17 47.92
C VAL A 828 -15.29 -10.21 47.50
N SER A 829 -14.98 -8.93 47.33
CA SER A 829 -15.99 -7.98 46.86
C SER A 829 -16.56 -8.44 45.51
N CYS A 830 -17.89 -8.37 45.36
CA CYS A 830 -18.57 -8.80 44.15
C CYS A 830 -18.09 -8.04 42.90
N ALA A 831 -17.86 -6.74 43.02
CA ALA A 831 -17.33 -5.89 41.97
C ALA A 831 -15.93 -6.30 41.51
N GLU A 832 -15.09 -6.68 42.46
CA GLU A 832 -13.68 -7.05 42.23
C GLU A 832 -13.58 -8.46 41.65
N GLY A 833 -14.38 -9.40 42.17
CA GLY A 833 -14.52 -10.73 41.58
C GLY A 833 -14.99 -10.65 40.12
N ALA A 834 -15.98 -9.81 39.83
CA ALA A 834 -16.48 -9.59 38.47
C ALA A 834 -15.40 -8.98 37.54
N ARG A 835 -14.52 -8.11 38.04
CA ARG A 835 -13.40 -7.52 37.30
C ARG A 835 -12.43 -8.59 36.81
N HIS A 836 -11.92 -9.42 37.72
CA HIS A 836 -10.95 -10.47 37.36
C HIS A 836 -11.57 -11.47 36.36
N LEU A 837 -12.84 -11.82 36.57
CA LEU A 837 -13.57 -12.71 35.68
C LEU A 837 -13.79 -12.11 34.28
N ALA A 838 -14.14 -10.84 34.18
CA ALA A 838 -14.28 -10.16 32.88
C ALA A 838 -12.94 -9.99 32.14
N LEU A 839 -11.83 -9.80 32.87
CA LEU A 839 -10.49 -9.70 32.27
C LEU A 839 -10.02 -11.04 31.70
N VAL A 840 -10.17 -12.14 32.43
CA VAL A 840 -9.83 -13.49 31.94
C VAL A 840 -10.76 -13.88 30.79
N GLY A 841 -12.05 -13.52 30.86
CA GLY A 841 -12.99 -13.70 29.75
C GLY A 841 -12.55 -12.96 28.48
N SER A 842 -12.03 -11.75 28.61
CA SER A 842 -11.44 -10.99 27.48
C SER A 842 -10.20 -11.70 26.90
N CYS A 843 -9.37 -12.35 27.73
CA CYS A 843 -8.24 -13.16 27.25
C CYS A 843 -8.70 -14.39 26.47
N ALA A 844 -9.70 -15.10 26.99
CA ALA A 844 -10.29 -16.25 26.32
C ALA A 844 -10.94 -15.88 24.98
N VAL A 845 -11.60 -14.72 24.90
CA VAL A 845 -12.14 -14.18 23.65
C VAL A 845 -11.03 -13.75 22.68
N SER A 846 -9.99 -13.06 23.18
CA SER A 846 -8.83 -12.63 22.38
C SER A 846 -8.10 -13.81 21.73
N ARG A 847 -8.00 -14.95 22.44
CA ARG A 847 -7.44 -16.20 21.92
C ARG A 847 -8.18 -16.72 20.68
N ARG A 848 -9.50 -16.51 20.59
CA ARG A 848 -10.32 -16.93 19.44
C ARG A 848 -10.39 -15.88 18.31
N CYS A 849 -9.64 -14.78 18.40
CA CYS A 849 -9.67 -13.70 17.42
C CYS A 849 -8.85 -14.05 16.16
N PRO A 850 -9.50 -14.19 14.98
CA PRO A 850 -8.85 -14.63 13.74
C PRO A 850 -8.31 -13.47 12.89
N VAL A 851 -8.27 -12.24 13.43
CA VAL A 851 -7.96 -11.00 12.69
C VAL A 851 -6.71 -10.31 13.27
N PRO A 852 -5.68 -10.01 12.45
CA PRO A 852 -4.55 -9.19 12.86
C PRO A 852 -4.94 -7.71 13.00
N GLY A 853 -4.49 -7.07 14.08
CA GLY A 853 -4.89 -5.72 14.50
C GLY A 853 -5.64 -5.78 15.82
N LYS A 854 -5.11 -5.16 16.88
CA LYS A 854 -5.60 -5.34 18.26
C LYS A 854 -7.08 -4.99 18.36
N VAL A 855 -7.85 -5.81 19.08
CA VAL A 855 -9.30 -5.68 19.22
C VAL A 855 -9.64 -5.50 20.69
N TYR A 856 -10.41 -4.46 20.99
CA TYR A 856 -10.88 -4.14 22.32
C TYR A 856 -12.23 -4.79 22.58
N TYR A 857 -12.38 -5.36 23.78
CA TYR A 857 -13.56 -6.11 24.21
C TYR A 857 -14.23 -5.44 25.42
N PRO A 858 -14.98 -4.33 25.28
CA PRO A 858 -15.69 -3.77 26.42
C PRO A 858 -16.86 -4.67 26.80
N VAL A 859 -17.08 -4.81 28.10
CA VAL A 859 -18.24 -5.51 28.65
C VAL A 859 -19.51 -4.78 28.22
N ARG A 860 -20.36 -5.49 27.49
CA ARG A 860 -21.72 -5.04 27.13
C ARG A 860 -22.70 -5.40 28.23
N THR A 861 -22.75 -6.69 28.59
CA THR A 861 -23.56 -7.22 29.68
C THR A 861 -22.73 -8.20 30.51
N ALA A 862 -22.98 -8.22 31.82
CA ALA A 862 -22.41 -9.20 32.72
C ALA A 862 -23.50 -9.68 33.69
N GLU A 863 -23.67 -10.99 33.76
CA GLU A 863 -24.74 -11.62 34.55
C GLU A 863 -24.16 -12.70 35.47
N TYR A 864 -24.48 -12.61 36.76
CA TYR A 864 -24.14 -13.64 37.73
C TYR A 864 -24.95 -14.90 37.46
N GLN A 865 -24.25 -16.02 37.32
CA GLN A 865 -24.87 -17.33 37.17
C GLN A 865 -25.24 -17.89 38.55
N PRO A 866 -26.40 -18.56 38.69
CA PRO A 866 -26.76 -19.23 39.93
C PRO A 866 -25.74 -20.31 40.28
N ILE A 867 -25.24 -20.31 41.51
CA ILE A 867 -24.34 -21.35 42.01
C ILE A 867 -25.14 -22.27 42.93
N GLY A 868 -25.49 -23.46 42.43
CA GLY A 868 -26.22 -24.48 43.19
C GLY A 868 -27.73 -24.22 43.30
N SER A 869 -28.47 -25.20 43.82
CA SER A 869 -29.92 -25.13 44.00
C SER A 869 -30.32 -24.07 45.03
N GLU A 870 -31.47 -23.41 44.82
CA GLU A 870 -32.01 -22.29 45.60
C GLU A 870 -32.15 -22.50 47.13
N GLU A 871 -31.83 -23.70 47.64
CA GLU A 871 -32.03 -24.14 49.02
C GLU A 871 -30.73 -24.45 49.80
N ALA A 872 -29.54 -24.21 49.24
CA ALA A 872 -28.29 -24.39 49.99
C ALA A 872 -28.22 -23.43 51.21
N PRO A 873 -27.90 -23.91 52.42
CA PRO A 873 -27.86 -23.06 53.61
C PRO A 873 -26.78 -21.98 53.45
N LEU A 874 -27.22 -20.72 53.57
CA LEU A 874 -26.36 -19.55 53.47
C LEU A 874 -25.16 -19.69 54.43
N PRO A 875 -23.91 -19.49 53.93
CA PRO A 875 -22.74 -19.61 54.79
C PRO A 875 -22.87 -18.62 55.95
N ARG A 876 -22.77 -19.12 57.19
CA ARG A 876 -22.77 -18.27 58.38
C ARG A 876 -21.46 -17.48 58.38
N PRO A 877 -21.48 -16.13 58.36
CA PRO A 877 -20.25 -15.35 58.38
C PRO A 877 -19.71 -15.33 59.82
N HIS A 878 -18.84 -16.28 60.14
CA HIS A 878 -17.94 -16.20 61.30
C HIS A 878 -16.52 -16.31 60.80
N GLY A 879 -15.76 -15.22 60.94
CA GLY A 879 -14.38 -15.13 60.45
C GLY A 879 -14.33 -15.23 58.93
N VAL A 880 -14.64 -14.14 58.22
CA VAL A 880 -14.36 -14.06 56.79
C VAL A 880 -12.83 -13.92 56.67
N GLU A 881 -12.16 -15.05 56.54
CA GLU A 881 -10.73 -15.10 56.26
C GLU A 881 -10.50 -14.49 54.88
N VAL A 882 -9.72 -13.41 54.85
CA VAL A 882 -9.35 -12.75 53.59
C VAL A 882 -8.47 -13.72 52.83
N LEU A 883 -8.84 -14.00 51.58
CA LEU A 883 -8.07 -14.91 50.73
C LEU A 883 -6.86 -14.19 50.17
N ASP A 884 -5.69 -14.78 50.31
CA ASP A 884 -4.44 -14.23 49.77
C ASP A 884 -4.43 -14.30 48.24
N LYS A 885 -5.02 -15.36 47.67
CA LYS A 885 -5.15 -15.57 46.23
C LYS A 885 -6.41 -16.34 45.87
N VAL A 886 -6.84 -16.22 44.63
CA VAL A 886 -7.99 -16.93 44.05
C VAL A 886 -7.64 -17.45 42.67
N ARG A 887 -8.26 -18.56 42.27
CA ARG A 887 -8.10 -19.12 40.92
C ARG A 887 -9.25 -18.66 40.05
N VAL A 888 -8.92 -18.11 38.88
CA VAL A 888 -9.90 -17.63 37.89
C VAL A 888 -9.71 -18.37 36.57
N ARG A 889 -10.81 -18.69 35.91
CA ARG A 889 -10.75 -19.26 34.56
C ARG A 889 -11.88 -18.81 33.67
N ALA A 890 -11.63 -18.78 32.37
CA ALA A 890 -12.66 -18.45 31.38
C ALA A 890 -12.49 -19.22 30.07
N ARG A 891 -13.60 -19.38 29.35
CA ARG A 891 -13.63 -19.88 27.97
C ARG A 891 -14.56 -19.04 27.10
N CYS A 892 -14.18 -18.85 25.84
CA CYS A 892 -15.04 -18.21 24.84
C CYS A 892 -16.04 -19.23 24.30
N VAL A 893 -17.34 -18.98 24.51
CA VAL A 893 -18.42 -19.90 24.08
C VAL A 893 -19.10 -19.45 22.78
N GLU A 894 -19.09 -18.14 22.48
CA GLU A 894 -19.58 -17.60 21.21
C GLU A 894 -18.65 -16.50 20.71
N PHE A 895 -18.36 -16.47 19.40
CA PHE A 895 -17.57 -15.42 18.77
C PHE A 895 -18.15 -15.06 17.39
N ASP A 896 -18.61 -13.82 17.23
CA ASP A 896 -19.21 -13.32 16.01
C ASP A 896 -18.70 -11.90 15.70
N LEU A 897 -17.65 -11.85 14.89
CA LEU A 897 -17.05 -10.59 14.46
C LEU A 897 -17.96 -9.78 13.52
N ARG A 898 -18.91 -10.42 12.81
CA ARG A 898 -19.85 -9.71 11.92
C ARG A 898 -20.82 -8.85 12.71
N ASN A 899 -21.28 -9.37 13.85
CA ASN A 899 -22.18 -8.65 14.76
C ASN A 899 -21.44 -7.91 15.88
N SER A 900 -20.10 -7.86 15.84
CA SER A 900 -19.26 -7.23 16.86
C SER A 900 -19.55 -7.72 18.28
N ARG A 901 -19.75 -9.04 18.44
CA ARG A 901 -20.18 -9.69 19.69
C ARG A 901 -19.32 -10.91 20.03
N ALA A 902 -18.97 -11.06 21.30
CA ALA A 902 -18.39 -12.29 21.84
C ALA A 902 -18.97 -12.61 23.22
N VAL A 903 -19.03 -13.88 23.60
CA VAL A 903 -19.56 -14.32 24.89
C VAL A 903 -18.57 -15.27 25.55
N ALA A 904 -18.26 -15.02 26.83
CA ALA A 904 -17.43 -15.88 27.65
C ALA A 904 -18.16 -16.35 28.91
N GLU A 905 -17.88 -17.59 29.30
CA GLU A 905 -18.21 -18.16 30.62
C GLU A 905 -16.98 -18.05 31.51
N THR A 906 -17.17 -17.64 32.76
CA THR A 906 -16.09 -17.30 33.69
C THR A 906 -16.39 -17.85 35.07
N GLU A 907 -15.37 -18.36 35.77
CA GLU A 907 -15.51 -18.97 37.10
C GLU A 907 -14.39 -18.53 38.06
N LEU A 908 -14.76 -18.25 39.31
CA LEU A 908 -13.87 -17.87 40.41
C LEU A 908 -13.92 -18.93 41.50
N TRP A 909 -12.75 -19.45 41.87
CA TRP A 909 -12.56 -20.53 42.81
C TRP A 909 -11.64 -20.12 43.96
N THR A 910 -11.90 -20.65 45.15
CA THR A 910 -10.94 -20.58 46.25
C THR A 910 -9.71 -21.46 45.96
N PRO A 911 -8.58 -21.24 46.67
CA PRO A 911 -7.40 -22.10 46.53
C PRO A 911 -7.65 -23.59 46.82
N ASP A 912 -8.60 -23.89 47.71
CA ASP A 912 -9.03 -25.26 48.06
C ASP A 912 -10.06 -25.85 47.09
N GLY A 913 -10.45 -25.13 46.03
CA GLY A 913 -11.30 -25.66 44.96
C GLY A 913 -12.80 -25.50 45.18
N THR A 914 -13.24 -24.57 46.02
CA THR A 914 -14.65 -24.21 46.20
C THR A 914 -15.06 -23.10 45.21
N LEU A 915 -16.13 -23.29 44.44
CA LEU A 915 -16.64 -22.28 43.50
C LEU A 915 -17.29 -21.12 44.28
N LEU A 916 -16.75 -19.91 44.11
CA LEU A 916 -17.25 -18.70 44.75
C LEU A 916 -18.28 -17.96 43.88
N ARG A 917 -17.96 -17.74 42.61
CA ARG A 917 -18.76 -16.94 41.66
C ARG A 917 -18.61 -17.47 40.23
N ALA A 918 -19.66 -17.34 39.44
CA ALA A 918 -19.63 -17.57 38.00
C ALA A 918 -20.35 -16.42 37.29
N LEU A 919 -19.80 -15.95 36.16
CA LEU A 919 -20.44 -14.94 35.33
C LEU A 919 -20.48 -15.38 33.87
N ARG A 920 -21.56 -15.00 33.20
CA ARG A 920 -21.62 -14.97 31.73
C ARG A 920 -21.45 -13.52 31.29
N VAL A 921 -20.45 -13.27 30.45
CA VAL A 921 -20.07 -11.93 30.03
C VAL A 921 -20.16 -11.82 28.52
N GLU A 922 -20.94 -10.86 28.04
CA GLU A 922 -20.99 -10.47 26.63
C GLU A 922 -20.07 -9.26 26.41
N TYR A 923 -19.23 -9.34 25.40
CA TYR A 923 -18.32 -8.28 24.99
C TYR A 923 -18.75 -7.71 23.63
N HIS A 924 -18.65 -6.39 23.50
CA HIS A 924 -18.53 -5.80 22.18
C HIS A 924 -17.16 -6.11 21.58
N VAL A 925 -17.05 -6.19 20.27
CA VAL A 925 -15.78 -6.45 19.59
C VAL A 925 -15.43 -5.23 18.74
N ILE A 926 -14.52 -4.39 19.22
CA ILE A 926 -14.25 -3.06 18.66
C ILE A 926 -12.77 -2.97 18.26
N PRO A 927 -12.41 -2.67 17.00
CA PRO A 927 -11.01 -2.48 16.63
C PRO A 927 -10.33 -1.37 17.47
N GLU A 928 -9.06 -1.55 17.88
CA GLU A 928 -8.34 -0.63 18.77
C GLU A 928 -8.33 0.81 18.24
N GLN A 929 -8.21 1.01 16.92
CA GLN A 929 -8.24 2.35 16.33
C GLN A 929 -9.63 3.00 16.38
N ALA A 930 -10.71 2.21 16.27
CA ALA A 930 -12.08 2.70 16.44
C ALA A 930 -12.31 3.12 17.89
N PHE A 931 -11.82 2.33 18.85
CA PHE A 931 -11.81 2.69 20.27
C PHE A 931 -11.01 4.00 20.50
N LYS A 932 -9.75 4.09 20.06
CA LYS A 932 -8.90 5.29 20.23
C LYS A 932 -9.48 6.54 19.54
N SER A 933 -10.22 6.37 18.45
CA SER A 933 -10.92 7.47 17.75
C SER A 933 -12.17 7.93 18.49
N LEU A 934 -12.98 7.00 19.01
CA LEU A 934 -14.20 7.31 19.77
C LEU A 934 -13.88 8.11 21.04
N PHE A 935 -12.74 7.83 21.67
CA PHE A 935 -12.40 8.41 22.96
C PHE A 935 -11.35 9.54 22.91
N ARG A 936 -10.80 9.88 21.72
CA ARG A 936 -9.71 10.89 21.52
C ARG A 936 -9.94 12.23 22.22
N ARG A 937 -11.19 12.65 22.33
CA ARG A 937 -11.57 13.94 22.95
C ARG A 937 -11.46 13.95 24.48
N HIS A 938 -11.39 12.78 25.10
CA HIS A 938 -11.32 12.61 26.55
C HIS A 938 -9.89 12.38 27.04
N ALA A 939 -8.88 12.67 26.20
CA ALA A 939 -7.54 12.24 26.50
C ALA A 939 -6.91 13.01 27.68
N ARG A 940 -6.60 12.32 28.78
CA ARG A 940 -6.03 12.87 30.03
C ARG A 940 -5.29 11.77 30.80
N ASP A 941 -4.29 12.13 31.58
CA ASP A 941 -3.56 11.18 32.44
C ASP A 941 -4.49 10.58 33.50
N THR A 942 -4.34 9.28 33.75
CA THR A 942 -5.18 8.49 34.67
C THR A 942 -4.46 8.24 36.00
N ALA A 943 -5.17 7.72 37.02
CA ALA A 943 -4.58 7.27 38.28
C ALA A 943 -3.37 6.34 38.08
N GLU A 944 -3.44 5.51 37.05
CA GLU A 944 -2.42 4.51 36.70
C GLU A 944 -1.18 5.15 36.06
N ASP A 945 -1.36 6.26 35.33
CA ASP A 945 -0.23 7.06 34.82
C ASP A 945 0.59 7.65 35.98
N THR A 946 -0.02 7.73 37.18
CA THR A 946 0.60 8.16 38.44
C THR A 946 0.94 7.02 39.41
N GLY A 947 0.68 5.75 39.03
CA GLY A 947 1.00 4.56 39.83
C GLY A 947 0.01 4.25 40.98
N GLU A 948 -1.18 4.85 41.00
CA GLU A 948 -2.20 4.65 42.02
C GLU A 948 -3.22 3.57 41.58
N ASN A 949 -3.65 2.71 42.53
CA ASN A 949 -4.69 1.70 42.28
C ASN A 949 -6.03 2.18 42.87
N PRO A 950 -7.01 2.59 42.03
CA PRO A 950 -8.27 3.18 42.50
C PRO A 950 -9.17 2.20 43.27
N TYR A 951 -8.85 0.91 43.27
CA TYR A 951 -9.61 -0.12 43.97
C TYR A 951 -9.19 -0.29 45.44
N LEU A 952 -8.02 0.22 45.83
CA LEU A 952 -7.55 0.21 47.21
C LEU A 952 -8.17 1.30 48.07
N ASP A 953 -8.74 2.34 47.44
CA ASP A 953 -9.35 3.44 48.16
C ASP A 953 -10.73 3.04 48.76
N PRO A 954 -10.98 3.35 50.04
CA PRO A 954 -12.25 3.05 50.67
C PRO A 954 -13.39 3.90 50.05
N VAL A 955 -14.45 3.23 49.62
CA VAL A 955 -15.65 3.89 49.06
C VAL A 955 -16.45 4.55 50.17
N SER A 956 -16.33 5.88 50.32
CA SER A 956 -17.24 6.68 51.14
C SER A 956 -18.34 7.30 50.28
N LEU A 957 -19.59 6.99 50.57
CA LEU A 957 -20.71 7.65 49.88
C LEU A 957 -20.88 9.08 50.43
N PRO A 958 -21.04 10.08 49.53
CA PRO A 958 -21.56 11.40 49.88
C PRO A 958 -22.96 11.33 50.50
N GLU A 959 -23.50 12.47 50.89
CA GLU A 959 -24.84 12.55 51.49
C GLU A 959 -25.91 11.97 50.55
N VAL A 960 -26.51 10.84 50.95
CA VAL A 960 -27.60 10.19 50.20
C VAL A 960 -28.90 10.95 50.43
N THR A 961 -29.56 11.29 49.34
CA THR A 961 -30.88 11.95 49.30
C THR A 961 -31.96 10.92 48.99
N GLU A 962 -33.16 11.09 49.55
CA GLU A 962 -34.30 10.22 49.27
C GLU A 962 -35.48 11.05 48.78
N LYS A 963 -36.04 10.68 47.62
CA LYS A 963 -37.23 11.32 47.05
C LYS A 963 -38.14 10.27 46.42
N HIS A 964 -39.38 10.16 46.91
CA HIS A 964 -40.39 9.20 46.43
C HIS A 964 -39.88 7.73 46.37
N GLY A 965 -39.11 7.28 47.37
CA GLY A 965 -38.56 5.92 47.42
C GLY A 965 -37.41 5.65 46.46
N VAL A 966 -36.88 6.70 45.80
CA VAL A 966 -35.63 6.66 45.05
C VAL A 966 -34.54 7.28 45.89
N TYR A 967 -33.48 6.52 46.14
CA TYR A 967 -32.29 6.94 46.86
C TYR A 967 -31.27 7.41 45.84
N SER A 968 -30.77 8.64 45.99
CA SER A 968 -29.81 9.21 45.05
C SER A 968 -28.60 9.80 45.74
N VAL A 969 -27.46 9.63 45.09
CA VAL A 969 -26.19 10.23 45.50
C VAL A 969 -25.53 10.86 44.29
N ASP A 970 -25.05 12.09 44.45
CA ASP A 970 -24.21 12.77 43.47
C ASP A 970 -22.76 12.51 43.88
N LEU A 971 -22.04 11.75 43.05
CA LEU A 971 -20.64 11.43 43.29
C LEU A 971 -19.71 12.58 42.91
N GLY A 972 -20.27 13.68 42.38
CA GLY A 972 -19.50 14.82 41.90
C GLY A 972 -18.86 14.54 40.55
N ARG A 973 -17.81 15.30 40.23
CA ARG A 973 -17.01 15.06 39.03
C ARG A 973 -16.13 13.84 39.26
N VAL A 974 -16.08 12.95 38.28
CA VAL A 974 -15.17 11.82 38.28
C VAL A 974 -13.75 12.37 38.20
N GLU A 975 -12.97 12.14 39.24
CA GLU A 975 -11.57 12.55 39.25
C GLU A 975 -10.72 11.56 38.46
N PRO A 976 -9.62 11.99 37.81
CA PRO A 976 -8.72 11.08 37.11
C PRO A 976 -8.18 9.94 37.97
N SER A 977 -8.01 10.18 39.28
CA SER A 977 -7.59 9.17 40.27
C SER A 977 -8.61 8.05 40.49
N GLN A 978 -9.86 8.24 40.08
CA GLN A 978 -10.94 7.24 40.19
C GLN A 978 -11.14 6.44 38.90
N CYS A 979 -10.42 6.80 37.83
CA CYS A 979 -10.49 6.17 36.53
C CYS A 979 -9.32 5.22 36.30
N LEU A 980 -9.53 4.25 35.41
CA LEU A 980 -8.47 3.38 34.90
C LEU A 980 -7.96 3.85 33.54
N GLY A 981 -6.72 3.48 33.25
CA GLY A 981 -6.00 3.72 32.01
C GLY A 981 -5.86 2.46 31.17
N HIS A 982 -6.98 1.84 30.75
CA HIS A 982 -6.95 0.79 29.72
C HIS A 982 -6.15 1.22 28.47
N PHE A 983 -6.02 2.53 28.23
CA PHE A 983 -5.06 3.12 27.32
C PHE A 983 -4.45 4.37 27.94
N ARG A 984 -3.13 4.56 27.78
CA ARG A 984 -2.42 5.76 28.25
C ARG A 984 -3.14 7.01 27.78
N GLY A 985 -3.59 7.83 28.72
CA GLY A 985 -4.31 9.05 28.41
C GLY A 985 -5.83 8.89 28.19
N TYR A 986 -6.53 7.83 28.59
CA TYR A 986 -8.00 7.71 28.40
C TYR A 986 -8.76 7.26 29.67
N PRO A 987 -9.08 8.18 30.61
CA PRO A 987 -9.61 7.84 31.92
C PRO A 987 -11.12 7.55 31.86
N ALA A 988 -11.50 6.27 31.91
CA ALA A 988 -12.89 5.84 32.04
C ALA A 988 -13.15 5.28 33.45
N LEU A 989 -14.31 5.62 34.03
CA LEU A 989 -14.79 5.03 35.27
C LEU A 989 -15.35 3.62 34.99
N PRO A 990 -14.75 2.54 35.53
CA PRO A 990 -15.12 1.18 35.18
C PRO A 990 -16.45 0.74 35.77
N VAL A 991 -17.11 -0.19 35.08
CA VAL A 991 -18.38 -0.80 35.52
C VAL A 991 -18.25 -1.44 36.89
N SER A 992 -17.13 -2.10 37.21
CA SER A 992 -16.90 -2.71 38.52
C SER A 992 -16.86 -1.69 39.67
N ILE A 993 -16.20 -0.53 39.49
CA ILE A 993 -16.20 0.53 40.51
C ILE A 993 -17.61 1.07 40.73
N MET A 994 -18.35 1.30 39.63
CA MET A 994 -19.75 1.73 39.70
C MET A 994 -20.64 0.68 40.40
N THR A 995 -20.38 -0.62 40.20
CA THR A 995 -21.07 -1.70 40.93
C THR A 995 -20.79 -1.63 42.43
N ARG A 996 -19.54 -1.41 42.84
CA ARG A 996 -19.18 -1.28 44.27
C ARG A 996 -19.90 -0.10 44.94
N GLN A 997 -19.98 1.04 44.24
CA GLN A 997 -20.74 2.22 44.69
C GLN A 997 -22.26 1.95 44.73
N ALA A 998 -22.80 1.22 43.75
CA ALA A 998 -24.19 0.80 43.73
C ALA A 998 -24.51 -0.14 44.91
N THR A 999 -23.64 -1.10 45.21
CA THR A 999 -23.80 -2.00 46.38
C THR A 999 -23.82 -1.23 47.69
N ALA A 1000 -22.93 -0.24 47.86
CA ALA A 1000 -22.94 0.63 49.03
C ALA A 1000 -24.24 1.46 49.13
N LEU A 1001 -24.73 1.99 48.00
CA LEU A 1001 -25.98 2.75 47.96
C LEU A 1001 -27.18 1.85 48.27
N VAL A 1002 -27.18 0.60 47.80
CA VAL A 1002 -28.20 -0.41 48.11
C VAL A 1002 -28.20 -0.75 49.60
N ALA A 1003 -27.03 -0.92 50.22
CA ALA A 1003 -26.93 -1.16 51.67
C ALA A 1003 -27.51 0.01 52.49
N GLU A 1004 -27.20 1.26 52.10
CA GLU A 1004 -27.73 2.46 52.75
C GLU A 1004 -29.24 2.66 52.47
N ALA A 1005 -29.69 2.39 51.25
CA ALA A 1005 -31.10 2.42 50.87
C ALA A 1005 -31.90 1.39 51.67
N ALA A 1006 -31.38 0.16 51.80
CA ALA A 1006 -31.98 -0.89 52.63
C ALA A 1006 -32.06 -0.47 54.11
N ARG A 1007 -30.98 0.13 54.65
CA ARG A 1007 -30.94 0.65 56.03
C ARG A 1007 -32.02 1.71 56.27
N ARG A 1008 -32.13 2.71 55.38
CA ARG A 1008 -33.11 3.80 55.47
C ARG A 1008 -34.54 3.31 55.26
N ARG A 1009 -34.77 2.46 54.25
CA ARG A 1009 -36.06 1.82 53.96
C ARG A 1009 -36.59 1.07 55.17
N ARG A 1010 -35.72 0.35 55.88
CA ARG A 1010 -36.06 -0.40 57.11
C ARG A 1010 -36.02 0.45 58.39
N ARG A 1011 -35.67 1.73 58.29
CA ARG A 1011 -35.53 2.68 59.41
C ARG A 1011 -34.62 2.16 60.53
N LEU A 1012 -33.53 1.50 60.15
CA LEU A 1012 -32.58 0.92 61.11
C LEU A 1012 -31.49 1.93 61.50
N GLY A 1013 -31.23 2.04 62.80
CA GLY A 1013 -30.15 2.88 63.34
C GLY A 1013 -28.74 2.26 63.19
N GLN A 1014 -28.67 0.94 63.01
CA GLN A 1014 -27.42 0.19 62.82
C GLN A 1014 -27.06 0.07 61.34
N LYS A 1015 -25.75 0.03 61.03
CA LYS A 1015 -25.27 -0.24 59.66
C LYS A 1015 -25.76 -1.61 59.19
N LEU A 1016 -26.16 -1.68 57.92
CA LEU A 1016 -26.61 -2.91 57.27
C LEU A 1016 -25.53 -3.33 56.26
N ARG A 1017 -25.20 -4.62 56.22
CA ARG A 1017 -24.31 -5.21 55.22
C ARG A 1017 -25.12 -6.06 54.24
N VAL A 1018 -24.62 -6.16 53.01
CA VAL A 1018 -25.28 -6.88 51.93
C VAL A 1018 -24.37 -7.94 51.31
N THR A 1019 -24.97 -9.05 50.88
CA THR A 1019 -24.37 -10.01 49.94
C THR A 1019 -25.14 -9.94 48.63
N VAL A 1020 -24.46 -9.80 47.50
CA VAL A 1020 -25.10 -9.89 46.17
C VAL A 1020 -25.29 -11.37 45.83
N LEU A 1021 -26.54 -11.80 45.69
CA LEU A 1021 -26.92 -13.18 45.36
C LEU A 1021 -26.92 -13.39 43.85
N THR A 1022 -27.63 -12.52 43.14
CA THR A 1022 -27.68 -12.46 41.68
C THR A 1022 -27.57 -11.01 41.25
N GLY A 1023 -27.13 -10.79 40.01
CA GLY A 1023 -27.12 -9.46 39.47
C GLY A 1023 -26.81 -9.40 37.99
N ARG A 1024 -27.29 -8.35 37.36
CA ARG A 1024 -27.05 -8.05 35.95
C ARG A 1024 -26.59 -6.61 35.81
N ALA A 1025 -25.49 -6.45 35.09
CA ALA A 1025 -24.97 -5.15 34.67
C ALA A 1025 -25.15 -5.00 33.16
N GLU A 1026 -25.61 -3.84 32.71
CA GLU A 1026 -25.68 -3.47 31.30
C GLU A 1026 -25.08 -2.09 31.08
N THR A 1027 -24.16 -2.00 30.13
CA THR A 1027 -23.37 -0.80 29.86
C THR A 1027 -23.81 -0.18 28.54
N TYR A 1028 -24.18 1.10 28.56
CA TYR A 1028 -24.66 1.83 27.38
C TYR A 1028 -23.66 2.87 26.89
N SER A 1029 -22.88 3.45 27.79
CA SER A 1029 -21.82 4.41 27.47
C SER A 1029 -20.77 4.45 28.59
N PHE A 1030 -19.69 5.22 28.38
CA PHE A 1030 -18.61 5.39 29.36
C PHE A 1030 -18.73 6.73 30.08
N ALA A 1031 -18.44 6.73 31.38
CA ALA A 1031 -18.22 7.96 32.16
C ALA A 1031 -16.72 8.27 32.18
N PHE A 1032 -16.33 9.45 31.74
CA PHE A 1032 -14.93 9.89 31.66
C PHE A 1032 -14.55 10.82 32.80
N ALA A 1033 -13.24 10.98 33.06
CA ALA A 1033 -12.79 11.99 34.01
C ALA A 1033 -13.32 13.39 33.65
N GLY A 1034 -13.89 14.05 34.66
CA GLY A 1034 -14.55 15.35 34.56
C GLY A 1034 -16.06 15.29 34.31
N ASP A 1035 -16.62 14.12 33.95
CA ASP A 1035 -18.06 13.90 33.89
C ASP A 1035 -18.63 13.96 35.32
N ARG A 1036 -19.83 14.52 35.47
CA ARG A 1036 -20.54 14.50 36.76
C ARG A 1036 -21.45 13.30 36.82
N VAL A 1037 -21.27 12.43 37.81
CA VAL A 1037 -21.98 11.13 37.89
C VAL A 1037 -22.95 11.09 39.05
N THR A 1038 -24.19 10.68 38.77
CA THR A 1038 -25.23 10.46 39.77
C THR A 1038 -25.70 9.01 39.76
N LEU A 1039 -25.88 8.43 40.94
CA LEU A 1039 -26.44 7.10 41.14
C LEU A 1039 -27.83 7.23 41.72
N HIS A 1040 -28.75 6.41 41.22
CA HIS A 1040 -30.11 6.30 41.71
C HIS A 1040 -30.40 4.83 42.00
N ALA A 1041 -30.81 4.50 43.21
CA ALA A 1041 -31.25 3.16 43.58
C ALA A 1041 -32.72 3.18 43.94
N ARG A 1042 -33.45 2.18 43.45
CA ARG A 1042 -34.85 1.95 43.76
C ARG A 1042 -35.06 0.48 44.09
N CYS A 1043 -35.69 0.22 45.24
CA CYS A 1043 -36.16 -1.12 45.57
C CYS A 1043 -37.31 -1.48 44.63
N LEU A 1044 -37.16 -2.55 43.85
CA LEU A 1044 -38.20 -3.07 42.96
C LEU A 1044 -39.14 -4.01 43.72
N SER A 1045 -38.56 -4.88 44.54
CA SER A 1045 -39.31 -5.83 45.38
C SER A 1045 -38.48 -6.18 46.62
N SER A 1046 -39.16 -6.56 47.71
CA SER A 1046 -38.52 -7.13 48.90
C SER A 1046 -39.40 -8.22 49.45
N ARG A 1047 -38.80 -9.28 50.01
CA ARG A 1047 -39.55 -10.31 50.74
C ARG A 1047 -40.15 -9.73 52.02
N ASP A 1048 -41.25 -10.32 52.49
CA ASP A 1048 -41.98 -9.87 53.68
C ASP A 1048 -41.14 -9.96 54.98
N ASP A 1049 -40.17 -10.88 55.03
CA ASP A 1049 -39.22 -11.03 56.13
C ASP A 1049 -38.11 -9.95 56.14
N GLY A 1050 -38.05 -9.13 55.09
CA GLY A 1050 -37.06 -8.09 54.89
C GLY A 1050 -35.63 -8.60 54.74
N THR A 1051 -35.41 -9.90 54.45
CA THR A 1051 -34.05 -10.46 54.37
C THR A 1051 -33.47 -10.42 52.96
N ARG A 1052 -34.32 -10.45 51.92
CA ARG A 1052 -33.91 -10.31 50.51
C ARG A 1052 -34.66 -9.20 49.80
N ALA A 1053 -33.96 -8.46 48.95
CA ALA A 1053 -34.55 -7.41 48.14
C ALA A 1053 -33.85 -7.27 46.79
N LEU A 1054 -34.64 -6.92 45.78
CA LEU A 1054 -34.17 -6.61 44.43
C LEU A 1054 -34.14 -5.10 44.24
N PHE A 1055 -32.98 -4.58 43.87
CA PHE A 1055 -32.78 -3.17 43.59
C PHE A 1055 -32.42 -2.95 42.13
N ALA A 1056 -33.03 -1.94 41.52
CA ALA A 1056 -32.56 -1.36 40.28
C ALA A 1056 -31.75 -0.11 40.59
N CYS A 1057 -30.52 -0.07 40.05
CA CYS A 1057 -29.64 1.08 40.14
C CYS A 1057 -29.38 1.65 38.74
N ASP A 1058 -29.58 2.95 38.59
CA ASP A 1058 -29.29 3.72 37.38
C ASP A 1058 -28.07 4.61 37.62
N VAL A 1059 -27.06 4.53 36.73
CA VAL A 1059 -25.92 5.45 36.72
C VAL A 1059 -26.07 6.43 35.57
N ARG A 1060 -25.96 7.73 35.86
CA ARG A 1060 -26.14 8.80 34.88
C ARG A 1060 -24.96 9.77 34.89
N SER A 1061 -24.66 10.30 33.70
CA SER A 1061 -23.75 11.41 33.47
C SER A 1061 -24.54 12.52 32.79
N GLY A 1062 -24.99 13.51 33.58
CA GLY A 1062 -26.01 14.47 33.14
C GLY A 1062 -27.30 13.77 32.71
N GLU A 1063 -27.78 14.04 31.48
CA GLU A 1063 -28.97 13.38 30.92
C GLU A 1063 -28.69 12.01 30.30
N ARG A 1064 -27.41 11.63 30.15
CA ARG A 1064 -27.00 10.36 29.53
C ARG A 1064 -26.99 9.24 30.56
N ARG A 1065 -27.61 8.10 30.23
CA ARG A 1065 -27.51 6.85 31.01
C ARG A 1065 -26.19 6.15 30.67
N VAL A 1066 -25.41 5.83 31.69
CA VAL A 1066 -24.08 5.22 31.57
C VAL A 1066 -24.18 3.70 31.70
N ALA A 1067 -24.75 3.24 32.82
CA ALA A 1067 -24.94 1.83 33.12
C ALA A 1067 -26.20 1.62 33.98
N THR A 1068 -26.71 0.40 33.97
CA THR A 1068 -27.76 -0.06 34.87
C THR A 1068 -27.34 -1.33 35.59
N PHE A 1069 -27.74 -1.44 36.85
CA PHE A 1069 -27.55 -2.64 37.66
C PHE A 1069 -28.88 -3.12 38.21
N GLU A 1070 -29.14 -4.40 38.09
CA GLU A 1070 -30.17 -5.09 38.87
C GLU A 1070 -29.44 -5.99 39.86
N LEU A 1071 -29.64 -5.74 41.16
CA LEU A 1071 -28.93 -6.41 42.24
C LEU A 1071 -29.94 -7.05 43.18
N GLU A 1072 -29.95 -8.37 43.24
CA GLU A 1072 -30.64 -9.11 44.28
C GLU A 1072 -29.69 -9.29 45.46
N VAL A 1073 -30.05 -8.73 46.61
CA VAL A 1073 -29.19 -8.73 47.79
C VAL A 1073 -29.84 -9.45 48.97
N LEU A 1074 -28.99 -10.10 49.76
CA LEU A 1074 -29.30 -10.54 51.11
C LEU A 1074 -28.87 -9.45 52.10
N GLU A 1075 -29.81 -8.99 52.93
CA GLU A 1075 -29.64 -7.93 53.92
C GLU A 1075 -29.36 -8.52 55.30
N GLN A 1076 -28.23 -8.17 55.94
CA GLN A 1076 -27.93 -8.57 57.33
C GLN A 1076 -27.43 -7.41 58.18
N LEU A 1077 -27.80 -7.41 59.47
CA LEU A 1077 -27.32 -6.43 60.44
C LEU A 1077 -25.81 -6.61 60.67
N ALA A 1078 -25.05 -5.51 60.66
CA ALA A 1078 -23.64 -5.54 61.04
C ALA A 1078 -23.53 -5.91 62.53
N ARG A 1079 -22.92 -7.05 62.85
CA ARG A 1079 -22.48 -7.39 64.22
C ARG A 1079 -21.02 -6.97 64.37
N ASP A 1080 -20.64 -6.40 65.52
CA ASP A 1080 -19.25 -6.12 65.89
C ASP A 1080 -18.43 -7.41 65.81
N SER A 1081 -17.84 -7.66 64.65
CA SER A 1081 -16.97 -8.78 64.36
C SER A 1081 -15.87 -8.18 63.51
N GLY A 1082 -14.78 -7.83 64.21
CA GLY A 1082 -13.63 -7.16 63.64
C GLY A 1082 -13.10 -7.94 62.47
N ILE A 1083 -13.23 -7.37 61.28
CA ILE A 1083 -12.32 -7.69 60.18
C ILE A 1083 -10.97 -7.16 60.66
N GLN A 1084 -10.16 -8.01 61.28
CA GLN A 1084 -8.76 -7.68 61.51
C GLN A 1084 -8.10 -7.69 60.14
N LEU A 1085 -7.96 -6.50 59.55
CA LEU A 1085 -7.04 -6.26 58.45
C LEU A 1085 -5.65 -6.68 58.96
N VAL A 1086 -5.13 -7.81 58.49
CA VAL A 1086 -3.73 -8.18 58.73
C VAL A 1086 -2.90 -7.12 58.01
N ALA A 1087 -2.31 -6.21 58.79
CA ALA A 1087 -1.33 -5.25 58.30
C ALA A 1087 -0.07 -6.04 57.90
N GLY A 1088 -0.01 -6.49 56.65
CA GLY A 1088 1.22 -6.98 56.04
C GLY A 1088 2.28 -5.88 56.10
N GLN A 1089 3.47 -6.23 56.59
CA GLN A 1089 4.61 -5.34 56.75
C GLN A 1089 4.87 -4.52 55.48
N GLN A 1090 4.78 -3.20 55.60
CA GLN A 1090 5.38 -2.26 54.65
C GLN A 1090 6.89 -2.30 54.82
N ASP A 1091 7.59 -3.12 54.03
CA ASP A 1091 8.93 -2.74 53.60
C ASP A 1091 8.78 -1.60 52.58
N SER A 1092 9.30 -0.46 52.97
CA SER A 1092 9.18 0.84 52.32
C SER A 1092 9.82 0.87 50.94
N PRO A 1093 9.24 1.55 49.93
CA PRO A 1093 10.01 2.37 49.03
C PRO A 1093 10.06 3.78 49.62
N ALA A 1094 11.26 4.22 49.97
CA ALA A 1094 11.52 5.53 50.53
C ALA A 1094 10.90 6.66 49.68
N LYS A 1095 10.31 7.64 50.37
CA LYS A 1095 10.03 8.97 49.83
C LYS A 1095 11.29 9.54 49.17
N ALA A 1096 11.26 9.78 47.86
CA ALA A 1096 12.11 10.76 47.22
C ALA A 1096 11.24 11.68 46.35
N LYS A 1097 11.06 12.89 46.87
CA LYS A 1097 10.65 14.10 46.13
C LYS A 1097 11.37 14.18 44.78
N LEU A 1098 10.67 14.67 43.75
CA LEU A 1098 11.06 15.68 42.75
C LEU A 1098 10.11 15.45 41.55
N GLY A 1099 9.21 16.35 41.17
CA GLY A 1099 9.43 17.78 40.99
C GLY A 1099 10.21 18.00 39.70
N ARG A 1100 9.49 18.07 38.56
CA ARG A 1100 10.00 18.41 37.21
C ARG A 1100 11.14 17.48 36.80
N THR A 1101 10.94 16.49 35.94
CA THR A 1101 10.48 16.65 34.55
C THR A 1101 10.41 15.25 33.87
N GLY A 1102 9.64 15.12 32.80
CA GLY A 1102 9.58 13.93 31.92
C GLY A 1102 8.20 13.49 31.53
#